data_AF-A0A4Y7LG92-F1
#
_entry.id   AF-A0A4Y7LG92-F1
#
_cell.length_a   1.000
_cell.length_b   1.000
_cell.length_c   1.000
_cell.angle_alpha   90.00
_cell.angle_beta   90.00
_cell.angle_gamma   90.00
#
_symmetry.space_group_name_H-M   'P 1'
#
loop_
_entity.id
_entity.type
_entity.pdbx_description
1 polymer ?
#
loop_
_entity_poly.entity_id
_entity_poly.type
_entity_poly.pdbx_seq_one_letter_code
_entity_poly.pdbx_strand_id
1 'polypeptide(L)'
;MPFEVVPIINIPEFGDKSAEKVCMDLKIKSQNDKEKLAEAKRLTYLKGFTKGTMLAGDFTGMRVQDAKPLIRSKLLENGQAVSYSEPEQKVMSRSGDECVVALTDQWYITYGEEEWRKMAEECLSEMKLYHDDTRNGFDHTLSWLNKWDCSRSFGLGTRIPFDEQFLVESLSDSTLYMAYYTIAHMLQNGEMYGRDTSLVKPEQMTNEVWNYDFCDGPYPKSSTISESVLNKMKQEFSYWYPFDLRVSGRDLIQNHLTFTIYNHAAVLPKHQWPRGFRCNGHLMLNSEKMSKSTNNFKTLRQSIKEVSADATRFALADAGDGMDDANFVDDTSTSAIMRLTKEISWMEEILESESSLRSGLSTYADKDALKTGFYDLQAAGDEYRFSCGTGGMNRDLLWRFMDVQTRLVTPICPYAEYVWRKLLKEDTFAIKAGWPEADRPDLTLRAATMYLRATIATMRELLKKQISGSKKPNKKASLVALPSTENKPMRGLIYVNEHYDGWKAECLNILRANFNSEICQFEPDSEIQLALKQSNVGQQANFNQVQNLCMPFLKLKKKEALSVGSHALDLKLPFGEMEVLQENQELIRRHLGLEKVLVLNASKEDDIEIAGQHAILLQKTPPSPGSPTSIFLSQNDYCGYRSRWQLFGIPCAHAVAALLSCQFTENCFTVATYRKAYWQSLHPVLDKTLWNESSVNGANLAVEAFIRGKNGPQARGRSSCTRVYKDKLYLQLRVV
;
A
#
# COMPACT_ATOMS: atom_id res chain seq x y z
N MET A 1 -11.40 -2.69 -68.67
CA MET A 1 -12.19 -3.95 -68.64
C MET A 1 -13.62 -3.60 -69.04
N PRO A 2 -14.35 -4.45 -69.78
CA PRO A 2 -15.71 -4.17 -70.25
C PRO A 2 -16.79 -4.41 -69.19
N PHE A 3 -16.40 -4.71 -67.93
CA PHE A 3 -17.32 -5.02 -66.85
C PHE A 3 -17.56 -3.79 -65.98
N GLU A 4 -18.82 -3.39 -65.89
CA GLU A 4 -19.27 -2.32 -65.00
C GLU A 4 -19.70 -2.86 -63.63
N VAL A 5 -19.66 -2.00 -62.61
CA VAL A 5 -20.11 -2.34 -61.26
C VAL A 5 -21.64 -2.52 -61.25
N VAL A 6 -22.09 -3.73 -60.89
CA VAL A 6 -23.50 -4.05 -60.74
C VAL A 6 -24.00 -3.62 -59.36
N PRO A 7 -25.05 -2.78 -59.26
CA PRO A 7 -25.64 -2.40 -57.98
C PRO A 7 -26.42 -3.58 -57.39
N ILE A 8 -25.98 -4.09 -56.24
CA ILE A 8 -26.61 -5.24 -55.55
C ILE A 8 -27.13 -4.85 -54.17
N ILE A 9 -26.46 -3.91 -53.48
CA ILE A 9 -26.80 -3.49 -52.12
C ILE A 9 -26.79 -1.96 -52.06
N ASN A 10 -27.90 -1.37 -51.64
CA ASN A 10 -27.95 0.04 -51.24
C ASN A 10 -27.53 0.16 -49.78
N ILE A 11 -26.53 0.99 -49.50
CA ILE A 11 -26.24 1.45 -48.15
C ILE A 11 -26.72 2.91 -48.09
N PRO A 12 -27.65 3.30 -47.20
CA PRO A 12 -28.26 4.63 -47.23
C PRO A 12 -27.27 5.80 -47.26
N GLU A 13 -26.11 5.63 -46.61
CA GLU A 13 -25.06 6.65 -46.53
C GLU A 13 -24.14 6.71 -47.76
N PHE A 14 -24.08 5.63 -48.56
CA PHE A 14 -23.11 5.48 -49.66
C PHE A 14 -23.74 5.15 -51.03
N GLY A 15 -25.06 4.93 -51.08
CA GLY A 15 -25.82 4.60 -52.28
C GLY A 15 -25.66 3.15 -52.75
N ASP A 16 -26.06 2.91 -54.01
CA ASP A 16 -26.15 1.59 -54.64
C ASP A 16 -24.79 1.01 -55.07
N LYS A 17 -23.78 1.89 -55.17
CA LYS A 17 -22.39 1.57 -55.53
C LYS A 17 -21.44 2.01 -54.41
N SER A 18 -21.72 1.52 -53.21
CA SER A 18 -21.04 1.96 -51.98
C SER A 18 -19.52 1.85 -52.01
N ALA A 19 -18.98 0.75 -52.56
CA ALA A 19 -17.53 0.57 -52.70
C ALA A 19 -16.89 1.59 -53.64
N GLU A 20 -17.51 1.87 -54.79
CA GLU A 20 -17.03 2.87 -55.75
C GLU A 20 -17.03 4.27 -55.12
N LYS A 21 -18.14 4.64 -54.47
CA LYS A 21 -18.30 5.91 -53.78
C LYS A 21 -17.22 6.13 -52.72
N VAL A 22 -17.02 5.16 -51.83
CA VAL A 22 -16.03 5.27 -50.74
C VAL A 22 -14.60 5.27 -51.27
N CYS A 23 -14.29 4.51 -52.32
CA CYS A 23 -12.97 4.55 -52.97
C CYS A 23 -12.67 5.92 -53.59
N MET A 24 -13.66 6.56 -54.22
CA MET A 24 -13.54 7.93 -54.75
C MET A 24 -13.34 8.95 -53.63
N ASP A 25 -14.13 8.86 -52.56
CA ASP A 25 -14.05 9.78 -51.41
C ASP A 25 -12.70 9.68 -50.69
N LEU A 26 -12.16 8.48 -50.53
CA LEU A 26 -10.82 8.23 -49.96
C LEU A 26 -9.66 8.44 -50.94
N LYS A 27 -9.96 8.82 -52.20
CA LYS A 27 -8.99 9.07 -53.27
C LYS A 27 -8.03 7.89 -53.45
N ILE A 28 -8.56 6.67 -53.45
CA ILE A 28 -7.79 5.44 -53.67
C ILE A 28 -7.43 5.35 -55.15
N LYS A 29 -6.15 5.13 -55.45
CA LYS A 29 -5.65 5.09 -56.83
C LYS A 29 -5.05 3.75 -57.22
N SER A 30 -4.70 2.92 -56.24
CA SER A 30 -4.07 1.63 -56.45
C SER A 30 -4.63 0.57 -55.52
N GLN A 31 -4.69 -0.67 -55.99
CA GLN A 31 -4.96 -1.84 -55.15
C GLN A 31 -3.89 -2.08 -54.05
N ASN A 32 -2.75 -1.38 -54.13
CA ASN A 32 -1.69 -1.44 -53.14
C ASN A 32 -1.87 -0.44 -51.98
N ASP A 33 -2.90 0.42 -52.01
CA ASP A 33 -3.19 1.40 -50.95
C ASP A 33 -3.84 0.69 -49.72
N LYS A 34 -3.11 -0.26 -49.12
CA LYS A 34 -3.63 -1.23 -48.12
C LYS A 34 -4.39 -0.58 -46.96
N GLU A 35 -3.84 0.50 -46.39
CA GLU A 35 -4.47 1.19 -45.25
C GLU A 35 -5.80 1.84 -45.64
N LYS A 36 -5.84 2.52 -46.79
CA LYS A 36 -7.06 3.16 -47.29
C LYS A 36 -8.11 2.13 -47.72
N LEU A 37 -7.69 1.02 -48.30
CA LEU A 37 -8.57 -0.09 -48.66
C LEU A 37 -9.14 -0.80 -47.43
N ALA A 38 -8.34 -0.98 -46.39
CA ALA A 38 -8.81 -1.51 -45.11
C ALA A 38 -9.86 -0.59 -44.48
N GLU A 39 -9.63 0.73 -44.51
CA GLU A 39 -10.61 1.71 -44.02
C GLU A 39 -11.88 1.72 -44.88
N ALA A 40 -11.76 1.68 -46.21
CA ALA A 40 -12.90 1.58 -47.13
C ALA A 40 -13.75 0.34 -46.85
N LYS A 41 -13.10 -0.81 -46.63
CA LYS A 41 -13.76 -2.07 -46.24
C LYS A 41 -14.45 -1.93 -44.89
N ARG A 42 -13.79 -1.34 -43.88
CA ARG A 42 -14.38 -1.14 -42.54
C ARG A 42 -15.64 -0.29 -42.60
N LEU A 43 -15.63 0.81 -43.35
CA LEU A 43 -16.77 1.71 -43.50
C LEU A 43 -17.97 1.05 -44.18
N THR A 44 -17.73 0.25 -45.21
CA THR A 44 -18.79 -0.33 -46.05
C THR A 44 -19.30 -1.66 -45.53
N TYR A 45 -18.45 -2.52 -44.95
CA TYR A 45 -18.82 -3.91 -44.65
C TYR A 45 -19.80 -4.04 -43.48
N LEU A 46 -19.51 -3.42 -42.32
CA LEU A 46 -20.40 -3.50 -41.15
C LEU A 46 -21.71 -2.74 -41.39
N LYS A 47 -21.65 -1.58 -42.04
CA LYS A 47 -22.84 -0.80 -42.42
C LYS A 47 -23.66 -1.51 -43.49
N GLY A 48 -23.01 -2.18 -44.44
CA GLY A 48 -23.69 -3.01 -45.43
C GLY A 48 -24.43 -4.18 -44.82
N PHE A 49 -23.84 -4.83 -43.81
CA PHE A 49 -24.51 -5.91 -43.09
C PHE A 49 -25.72 -5.42 -42.28
N THR A 50 -25.57 -4.34 -41.52
CA THR A 50 -26.60 -3.85 -40.57
C THR A 50 -27.67 -2.96 -41.18
N LYS A 51 -27.32 -2.09 -42.13
CA LYS A 51 -28.20 -1.09 -42.75
C LYS A 51 -28.43 -1.31 -44.24
N GLY A 52 -27.70 -2.22 -44.87
CA GLY A 52 -27.80 -2.45 -46.31
C GLY A 52 -29.13 -3.11 -46.69
N THR A 53 -29.67 -2.69 -47.84
CA THR A 53 -30.88 -3.27 -48.44
C THR A 53 -30.54 -3.89 -49.79
N MET A 54 -31.03 -5.11 -50.04
CA MET A 54 -30.83 -5.83 -51.30
C MET A 54 -31.58 -5.13 -52.44
N LEU A 55 -30.93 -4.97 -53.60
CA LEU A 55 -31.49 -4.34 -54.79
C LEU A 55 -31.73 -5.32 -55.95
N ALA A 56 -31.15 -6.51 -55.88
CA ALA A 56 -31.17 -7.49 -56.96
C ALA A 56 -31.38 -8.92 -56.43
N GLY A 57 -31.98 -9.76 -57.28
CA GLY A 57 -32.32 -11.14 -56.97
C GLY A 57 -33.66 -11.30 -56.24
N ASP A 58 -33.90 -12.51 -55.75
CA ASP A 58 -35.20 -12.90 -55.17
C ASP A 58 -35.49 -12.25 -53.80
N PHE A 59 -34.47 -11.64 -53.18
CA PHE A 59 -34.56 -11.02 -51.86
C PHE A 59 -34.53 -9.48 -51.91
N THR A 60 -34.85 -8.90 -53.07
CA THR A 60 -34.92 -7.44 -53.26
C THR A 60 -35.84 -6.79 -52.22
N GLY A 61 -35.38 -5.69 -51.61
CA GLY A 61 -36.09 -4.97 -50.55
C GLY A 61 -35.85 -5.49 -49.13
N MET A 62 -35.21 -6.65 -48.96
CA MET A 62 -34.84 -7.18 -47.63
C MET A 62 -33.52 -6.57 -47.12
N ARG A 63 -33.36 -6.54 -45.80
CA ARG A 63 -32.07 -6.21 -45.19
C ARG A 63 -31.05 -7.31 -45.44
N VAL A 64 -29.79 -6.93 -45.65
CA VAL A 64 -28.69 -7.86 -45.91
C VAL A 64 -28.51 -8.87 -44.78
N GLN A 65 -28.68 -8.46 -43.52
CA GLN A 65 -28.60 -9.35 -42.35
C GLN A 65 -29.59 -10.53 -42.44
N ASP A 66 -30.79 -10.28 -42.93
CA ASP A 66 -31.86 -11.30 -43.04
C ASP A 66 -31.75 -12.09 -44.34
N ALA A 67 -31.34 -11.45 -45.43
CA ALA A 67 -31.18 -12.09 -46.74
C ALA A 67 -29.95 -13.01 -46.81
N LYS A 68 -28.86 -12.69 -46.11
CA LYS A 68 -27.58 -13.44 -46.20
C LYS A 68 -27.73 -14.93 -45.84
N PRO A 69 -28.39 -15.33 -44.74
CA PRO A 69 -28.62 -16.75 -44.44
C PRO A 69 -29.48 -17.44 -45.52
N LEU A 70 -30.52 -16.79 -46.04
CA LEU A 70 -31.41 -17.35 -47.06
C LEU A 70 -30.71 -17.56 -48.39
N ILE A 71 -29.90 -16.59 -48.83
CA ILE A 71 -29.06 -16.70 -50.03
C ILE A 71 -28.06 -17.85 -49.86
N ARG A 72 -27.41 -17.97 -48.70
CA ARG A 72 -26.49 -19.07 -48.40
C ARG A 72 -27.20 -20.43 -48.53
N SER A 73 -28.36 -20.60 -47.90
CA SER A 73 -29.13 -21.85 -47.99
C SER A 73 -29.51 -22.17 -49.43
N LYS A 74 -30.04 -21.20 -50.17
CA LYS A 74 -30.41 -21.39 -51.59
C LYS A 74 -29.23 -21.80 -52.46
N LEU A 75 -28.07 -21.17 -52.29
CA LEU A 75 -26.86 -21.52 -53.05
C LEU A 75 -26.37 -22.94 -52.71
N LEU A 76 -26.48 -23.37 -51.45
CA LEU A 76 -26.13 -24.72 -51.03
C LEU A 76 -27.12 -25.76 -51.59
N GLU A 77 -28.43 -25.50 -51.48
CA GLU A 77 -29.50 -26.36 -51.99
C GLU A 77 -29.42 -26.55 -53.52
N ASN A 78 -29.05 -25.50 -54.24
CA ASN A 78 -28.86 -25.54 -55.70
C ASN A 78 -27.50 -26.12 -56.13
N GLY A 79 -26.63 -26.51 -55.20
CA GLY A 79 -25.28 -26.99 -55.51
C GLY A 79 -24.36 -25.93 -56.13
N GLN A 80 -24.66 -24.65 -55.96
CA GLN A 80 -23.87 -23.51 -56.48
C GLN A 80 -22.82 -23.00 -55.49
N ALA A 81 -22.87 -23.48 -54.24
CA ALA A 81 -21.88 -23.19 -53.21
C ALA A 81 -21.61 -24.45 -52.37
N VAL A 82 -20.50 -24.43 -51.65
CA VAL A 82 -20.14 -25.45 -50.65
C VAL A 82 -19.76 -24.76 -49.35
N SER A 83 -19.99 -25.42 -48.21
CA SER A 83 -19.53 -24.91 -46.93
C SER A 83 -18.02 -25.17 -46.81
N TYR A 84 -17.25 -24.11 -46.57
CA TYR A 84 -15.83 -24.17 -46.31
C TYR A 84 -15.56 -23.57 -44.94
N SER A 85 -14.72 -24.24 -44.16
CA SER A 85 -14.35 -23.84 -42.82
C SER A 85 -12.84 -23.76 -42.73
N GLU A 86 -12.34 -22.68 -42.15
CA GLU A 86 -10.92 -22.45 -41.91
C GLU A 86 -10.71 -21.81 -40.54
N PRO A 87 -9.54 -22.00 -39.90
CA PRO A 87 -9.20 -21.25 -38.71
C PRO A 87 -9.18 -19.75 -39.02
N GLU A 88 -9.81 -18.92 -38.17
CA GLU A 88 -9.85 -17.46 -38.36
C GLU A 88 -8.44 -16.84 -38.37
N GLN A 89 -7.51 -17.46 -37.64
CA GLN A 89 -6.10 -17.11 -37.61
C GLN A 89 -5.26 -18.37 -37.70
N LYS A 90 -3.98 -18.23 -38.05
CA LYS A 90 -3.04 -19.35 -38.04
C LYS A 90 -2.95 -19.96 -36.64
N VAL A 91 -3.42 -21.20 -36.51
CA VAL A 91 -3.33 -21.98 -35.26
C VAL A 91 -2.22 -23.01 -35.41
N MET A 92 -1.30 -23.04 -34.44
CA MET A 92 -0.21 -24.00 -34.40
C MET A 92 -0.46 -25.03 -33.30
N SER A 93 -0.31 -26.31 -33.64
CA SER A 93 -0.39 -27.41 -32.69
C SER A 93 0.88 -27.51 -31.84
N ARG A 94 0.84 -28.34 -30.78
CA ARG A 94 2.03 -28.64 -29.96
C ARG A 94 3.12 -29.41 -30.70
N SER A 95 2.77 -30.17 -31.75
CA SER A 95 3.74 -30.86 -32.61
C SER A 95 4.45 -29.91 -33.58
N GLY A 96 3.99 -28.66 -33.69
CA GLY A 96 4.51 -27.67 -34.64
C GLY A 96 3.80 -27.69 -35.99
N ASP A 97 2.74 -28.48 -36.15
CA ASP A 97 1.92 -28.52 -37.36
C ASP A 97 0.90 -27.37 -37.38
N GLU A 98 0.63 -26.84 -38.57
CA GLU A 98 -0.43 -25.86 -38.81
C GLU A 98 -1.80 -26.56 -38.79
N CYS A 99 -2.67 -26.14 -37.89
CA CYS A 99 -3.98 -26.75 -37.71
C CYS A 99 -4.93 -26.37 -38.84
N VAL A 100 -5.82 -27.29 -39.18
CA VAL A 100 -6.94 -27.10 -40.13
C VAL A 100 -8.26 -27.44 -39.45
N VAL A 101 -9.38 -26.96 -40.01
CA VAL A 101 -10.71 -27.42 -39.57
C VAL A 101 -11.02 -28.73 -40.28
N ALA A 102 -11.33 -29.77 -39.51
CA ALA A 102 -11.69 -31.09 -40.02
C ALA A 102 -13.14 -31.43 -39.61
N LEU A 103 -13.86 -32.09 -40.51
CA LEU A 103 -15.15 -32.70 -40.20
C LEU A 103 -14.89 -34.19 -39.94
N THR A 104 -14.89 -34.58 -38.66
CA THR A 104 -14.56 -35.93 -38.21
C THR A 104 -15.55 -36.42 -37.18
N ASP A 105 -15.72 -37.74 -37.07
CA ASP A 105 -16.50 -38.34 -35.99
C ASP A 105 -15.80 -38.11 -34.65
N GLN A 106 -16.50 -37.49 -33.71
CA GLN A 106 -15.95 -37.10 -32.42
C GLN A 106 -17.04 -37.06 -31.35
N TRP A 107 -16.69 -37.43 -30.12
CA TRP A 107 -17.55 -37.24 -28.95
C TRP A 107 -17.39 -35.81 -28.43
N TYR A 108 -18.50 -35.17 -28.12
CA TYR A 108 -18.55 -33.80 -27.63
C TYR A 108 -19.53 -33.67 -26.45
N ILE A 109 -19.28 -32.68 -25.60
CA ILE A 109 -20.19 -32.25 -24.53
C ILE A 109 -21.02 -31.07 -25.06
N THR A 110 -22.33 -31.10 -24.83
CA THR A 110 -23.32 -30.13 -25.35
C THR A 110 -23.65 -29.01 -24.36
N TYR A 111 -22.65 -28.23 -23.97
CA TYR A 111 -22.84 -27.07 -23.07
C TYR A 111 -23.83 -26.01 -23.58
N GLY A 112 -24.14 -26.01 -24.89
CA GLY A 112 -25.10 -25.10 -25.52
C GLY A 112 -26.58 -25.43 -25.29
N GLU A 113 -26.90 -26.53 -24.61
CA GLU A 113 -28.28 -26.87 -24.25
C GLU A 113 -28.87 -25.81 -23.31
N GLU A 114 -30.06 -25.31 -23.66
CA GLU A 114 -30.66 -24.16 -22.96
C GLU A 114 -30.95 -24.47 -21.48
N GLU A 115 -31.44 -25.68 -21.19
CA GLU A 115 -31.72 -26.11 -19.81
C GLU A 115 -30.44 -26.20 -18.99
N TRP A 116 -29.36 -26.75 -19.57
CA TRP A 116 -28.09 -26.88 -18.87
C TRP A 116 -27.40 -25.53 -18.68
N ARG A 117 -27.44 -24.65 -19.69
CA ARG A 117 -26.94 -23.29 -19.55
C ARG A 117 -27.66 -22.54 -18.43
N LYS A 118 -28.99 -22.67 -18.31
CA LYS A 118 -29.75 -22.06 -17.21
C LYS A 118 -29.30 -22.56 -15.83
N MET A 119 -29.04 -23.86 -15.67
CA MET A 119 -28.49 -24.40 -14.43
C MET A 119 -27.08 -23.83 -14.12
N ALA A 120 -26.23 -23.67 -15.13
CA ALA A 120 -24.91 -23.05 -14.98
C ALA A 120 -24.99 -21.56 -14.63
N GLU A 121 -25.90 -20.81 -15.26
CA GLU A 121 -26.19 -19.40 -14.95
C GLU A 121 -26.71 -19.23 -13.51
N GLU A 122 -27.60 -20.12 -13.07
CA GLU A 122 -28.09 -20.15 -11.68
C GLU A 122 -26.95 -20.41 -10.70
N CYS A 123 -26.13 -21.43 -10.95
CA CYS A 123 -24.95 -21.73 -10.15
C CYS A 123 -24.01 -20.51 -10.06
N LEU A 124 -23.70 -19.87 -11.19
CA LEU A 124 -22.83 -18.69 -11.25
C LEU A 124 -23.40 -17.48 -10.48
N SER A 125 -24.73 -17.35 -10.41
CA SER A 125 -25.39 -16.25 -9.70
C SER A 125 -25.17 -16.31 -8.18
N GLU A 126 -25.05 -17.51 -7.62
CA GLU A 126 -24.83 -17.74 -6.19
C GLU A 126 -23.34 -17.68 -5.78
N MET A 127 -22.43 -17.69 -6.77
CA MET A 127 -20.99 -17.73 -6.53
C MET A 127 -20.37 -16.37 -6.18
N LYS A 128 -19.37 -16.40 -5.31
CA LYS A 128 -18.49 -15.26 -5.02
C LYS A 128 -17.28 -15.24 -5.97
N LEU A 129 -17.17 -14.17 -6.77
CA LEU A 129 -16.15 -14.05 -7.83
C LEU A 129 -15.06 -13.00 -7.58
N TYR A 130 -15.14 -12.26 -6.46
CA TYR A 130 -14.16 -11.29 -5.95
C TYR A 130 -13.84 -10.08 -6.86
N HIS A 131 -14.08 -10.15 -8.17
CA HIS A 131 -13.95 -9.06 -9.15
C HIS A 131 -15.06 -9.12 -10.21
N ASP A 132 -15.57 -7.95 -10.62
CA ASP A 132 -16.62 -7.85 -11.64
C ASP A 132 -16.14 -8.32 -13.02
N ASP A 133 -14.87 -8.10 -13.37
CA ASP A 133 -14.28 -8.58 -14.62
C ASP A 133 -14.30 -10.11 -14.73
N THR A 134 -14.18 -10.82 -13.60
CA THR A 134 -14.32 -12.28 -13.57
C THR A 134 -15.74 -12.70 -13.91
N ARG A 135 -16.75 -12.01 -13.35
CA ARG A 135 -18.16 -12.27 -13.66
C ARG A 135 -18.46 -12.03 -15.14
N ASN A 136 -18.02 -10.89 -15.67
CA ASN A 136 -18.18 -10.55 -17.08
C ASN A 136 -17.51 -11.60 -17.99
N GLY A 137 -16.36 -12.13 -17.58
CA GLY A 137 -15.69 -13.22 -18.30
C GLY A 137 -16.52 -14.50 -18.38
N PHE A 138 -17.15 -14.91 -17.27
CA PHE A 138 -18.05 -16.06 -17.24
C PHE A 138 -19.32 -15.83 -18.07
N ASP A 139 -19.99 -14.69 -17.87
CA ASP A 139 -21.22 -14.35 -18.61
C ASP A 139 -20.95 -14.31 -20.12
N HIS A 140 -19.81 -13.73 -20.52
CA HIS A 140 -19.36 -13.75 -21.91
C HIS A 140 -19.19 -15.19 -22.41
N THR A 141 -18.51 -16.06 -21.68
CA THR A 141 -18.32 -17.46 -22.09
C THR A 141 -19.64 -18.24 -22.17
N LEU A 142 -20.53 -18.09 -21.19
CA LEU A 142 -21.85 -18.74 -21.21
C LEU A 142 -22.70 -18.33 -22.42
N SER A 143 -22.51 -17.11 -22.95
CA SER A 143 -23.27 -16.60 -24.10
C SER A 143 -22.97 -17.29 -25.43
N TRP A 144 -21.76 -17.82 -25.62
CA TRP A 144 -21.32 -18.42 -26.89
C TRP A 144 -20.90 -19.89 -26.78
N LEU A 145 -20.66 -20.40 -25.58
CA LEU A 145 -20.26 -21.79 -25.39
C LEU A 145 -21.36 -22.73 -25.88
N ASN A 146 -20.99 -23.68 -26.74
CA ASN A 146 -21.94 -24.61 -27.35
C ASN A 146 -21.44 -26.05 -27.24
N LYS A 147 -20.77 -26.58 -28.28
CA LYS A 147 -20.20 -27.93 -28.25
C LYS A 147 -18.73 -27.86 -27.88
N TRP A 148 -18.28 -28.79 -27.04
CA TRP A 148 -16.88 -28.97 -26.71
C TRP A 148 -16.41 -30.38 -27.03
N ASP A 149 -15.40 -30.49 -27.88
CA ASP A 149 -14.85 -31.76 -28.35
C ASP A 149 -14.04 -32.44 -27.25
N CYS A 150 -14.65 -33.41 -26.57
CA CYS A 150 -14.12 -34.03 -25.35
C CYS A 150 -13.29 -35.30 -25.60
N SER A 151 -13.30 -35.86 -26.81
CA SER A 151 -12.52 -37.07 -27.14
C SER A 151 -11.24 -36.80 -27.93
N ARG A 152 -10.22 -37.64 -27.73
CA ARG A 152 -8.95 -37.67 -28.48
C ARG A 152 -8.59 -39.10 -28.84
N SER A 153 -7.93 -39.29 -29.99
CA SER A 153 -7.44 -40.60 -30.45
C SER A 153 -6.00 -40.91 -30.02
N PHE A 154 -5.28 -39.91 -29.50
CA PHE A 154 -3.87 -40.01 -29.11
C PHE A 154 -3.57 -39.17 -27.87
N GLY A 155 -2.70 -39.67 -26.99
CA GLY A 155 -2.26 -38.98 -25.79
C GLY A 155 -2.29 -39.89 -24.55
N LEU A 156 -2.19 -39.25 -23.38
CA LEU A 156 -2.43 -39.86 -22.08
C LEU A 156 -3.79 -39.40 -21.55
N GLY A 157 -4.48 -40.25 -20.80
CA GLY A 157 -5.77 -39.93 -20.20
C GLY A 157 -6.58 -41.18 -19.89
N THR A 158 -7.83 -40.97 -19.48
CA THR A 158 -8.80 -42.05 -19.23
C THR A 158 -9.54 -42.39 -20.51
N ARG A 159 -9.74 -43.69 -20.80
CA ARG A 159 -10.53 -44.15 -21.94
C ARG A 159 -12.02 -43.88 -21.72
N ILE A 160 -12.75 -43.55 -22.78
CA ILE A 160 -14.20 -43.43 -22.69
C ILE A 160 -14.79 -44.85 -22.46
N PRO A 161 -15.57 -45.07 -21.41
CA PRO A 161 -15.93 -46.42 -20.96
C PRO A 161 -16.84 -47.19 -21.94
N PHE A 162 -17.56 -46.48 -22.81
CA PHE A 162 -18.42 -47.07 -23.85
C PHE A 162 -17.78 -47.05 -25.24
N ASP A 163 -16.62 -46.42 -25.40
CA ASP A 163 -15.89 -46.33 -26.66
C ASP A 163 -14.39 -46.17 -26.41
N GLU A 164 -13.73 -47.28 -26.09
CA GLU A 164 -12.33 -47.31 -25.67
C GLU A 164 -11.31 -46.92 -26.76
N GLN A 165 -11.77 -46.69 -28.00
CA GLN A 165 -10.93 -46.12 -29.05
C GLN A 165 -10.51 -44.69 -28.71
N PHE A 166 -11.32 -43.99 -27.91
CA PHE A 166 -11.11 -42.60 -27.55
C PHE A 166 -10.66 -42.43 -26.09
N LEU A 167 -9.80 -41.44 -25.87
CA LEU A 167 -9.44 -40.91 -24.57
C LEU A 167 -10.22 -39.63 -24.29
N VAL A 168 -10.54 -39.39 -23.02
CA VAL A 168 -11.08 -38.11 -22.55
C VAL A 168 -9.96 -37.07 -22.57
N GLU A 169 -10.25 -35.88 -23.09
CA GLU A 169 -9.29 -34.78 -23.15
C GLU A 169 -9.15 -34.04 -21.81
N SER A 170 -8.00 -33.42 -21.60
CA SER A 170 -7.56 -32.83 -20.33
C SER A 170 -8.46 -31.77 -19.69
N LEU A 171 -9.23 -31.00 -20.46
CA LEU A 171 -10.16 -29.99 -19.92
C LEU A 171 -11.52 -30.59 -19.57
N SER A 172 -11.79 -31.84 -19.98
CA SER A 172 -13.06 -32.53 -19.75
C SER A 172 -12.99 -33.47 -18.54
N ASP A 173 -11.85 -34.14 -18.31
CA ASP A 173 -11.63 -35.00 -17.13
C ASP A 173 -11.24 -34.22 -15.85
N SER A 174 -11.01 -32.91 -15.96
CA SER A 174 -10.56 -32.04 -14.88
C SER A 174 -11.67 -31.16 -14.27
N THR A 175 -12.93 -31.55 -14.39
CA THR A 175 -14.06 -30.69 -14.01
C THR A 175 -14.72 -31.03 -12.66
N LEU A 176 -14.59 -32.27 -12.17
CA LEU A 176 -15.20 -32.76 -10.91
C LEU A 176 -14.20 -33.36 -9.91
N TYR A 177 -12.91 -33.36 -10.25
CA TYR A 177 -11.87 -34.02 -9.46
C TYR A 177 -11.68 -33.46 -8.04
N MET A 178 -12.24 -32.28 -7.75
CA MET A 178 -12.22 -31.70 -6.41
C MET A 178 -13.04 -32.57 -5.44
N ALA A 179 -14.12 -33.20 -5.89
CA ALA A 179 -14.86 -34.18 -5.09
C ALA A 179 -13.98 -35.41 -4.77
N TYR A 180 -13.16 -35.86 -5.73
CA TYR A 180 -12.23 -36.96 -5.52
C TYR A 180 -11.21 -36.68 -4.41
N TYR A 181 -10.77 -35.42 -4.24
CA TYR A 181 -9.84 -35.06 -3.14
C TYR A 181 -10.37 -35.43 -1.76
N THR A 182 -11.68 -35.36 -1.54
CA THR A 182 -12.30 -35.63 -0.23
C THR A 182 -12.08 -37.07 0.23
N ILE A 183 -12.00 -38.03 -0.70
CA ILE A 183 -11.85 -39.46 -0.41
C ILE A 183 -10.53 -40.06 -0.90
N ALA A 184 -9.71 -39.30 -1.64
CA ALA A 184 -8.46 -39.78 -2.22
C ALA A 184 -7.52 -40.40 -1.18
N HIS A 185 -7.47 -39.84 0.03
CA HIS A 185 -6.65 -40.35 1.13
C HIS A 185 -7.11 -41.74 1.63
N MET A 186 -8.37 -42.11 1.42
CA MET A 186 -8.91 -43.43 1.75
C MET A 186 -8.69 -44.44 0.62
N LEU A 187 -8.71 -43.97 -0.63
CA LEU A 187 -8.54 -44.81 -1.81
C LEU A 187 -7.06 -45.10 -2.11
N GLN A 188 -6.19 -44.11 -1.94
CA GLN A 188 -4.78 -44.17 -2.35
C GLN A 188 -3.81 -44.22 -1.16
N ASN A 189 -4.27 -43.93 0.06
CA ASN A 189 -3.45 -43.87 1.28
C ASN A 189 -2.17 -43.00 1.13
N GLY A 190 -2.27 -41.91 0.36
CA GLY A 190 -1.16 -41.01 0.08
C GLY A 190 -0.16 -41.49 -0.98
N GLU A 191 -0.37 -42.66 -1.59
CA GLU A 191 0.44 -43.14 -2.71
C GLU A 191 -0.03 -42.52 -4.02
N MET A 192 0.84 -41.74 -4.66
CA MET A 192 0.49 -40.91 -5.82
C MET A 192 -0.07 -41.69 -7.02
N TYR A 193 0.35 -42.94 -7.22
CA TYR A 193 -0.07 -43.78 -8.34
C TYR A 193 -1.20 -44.75 -7.97
N GLY A 194 -1.79 -44.64 -6.77
CA GLY A 194 -2.92 -45.45 -6.32
C GLY A 194 -2.62 -46.95 -6.26
N ARG A 195 -1.36 -47.35 -6.01
CA ARG A 195 -0.99 -48.78 -5.93
C ARG A 195 -1.43 -49.45 -4.64
N ASP A 196 -1.63 -48.68 -3.58
CA ASP A 196 -2.23 -49.20 -2.34
C ASP A 196 -3.72 -49.43 -2.58
N THR A 197 -4.13 -50.70 -2.49
CA THR A 197 -5.52 -51.15 -2.69
C THR A 197 -6.02 -51.93 -1.47
N SER A 198 -5.38 -51.70 -0.31
CA SER A 198 -5.65 -52.44 0.92
C SER A 198 -7.05 -52.19 1.50
N LEU A 199 -7.54 -50.94 1.40
CA LEU A 199 -8.86 -50.55 1.90
C LEU A 199 -9.97 -50.72 0.85
N VAL A 200 -9.73 -50.23 -0.36
CA VAL A 200 -10.69 -50.27 -1.47
C VAL A 200 -9.93 -50.59 -2.76
N LYS A 201 -10.41 -51.57 -3.51
CA LYS A 201 -9.85 -51.90 -4.82
C LYS A 201 -10.51 -51.03 -5.91
N PRO A 202 -9.77 -50.64 -6.97
CA PRO A 202 -10.32 -49.82 -8.05
C PRO A 202 -11.60 -50.40 -8.67
N GLU A 203 -11.67 -51.72 -8.84
CA GLU A 203 -12.81 -52.40 -9.47
C GLU A 203 -14.08 -52.38 -8.59
N GLN A 204 -13.95 -52.09 -7.29
CA GLN A 204 -15.08 -51.98 -6.37
C GLN A 204 -15.78 -50.62 -6.46
N MET A 205 -15.14 -49.60 -7.04
CA MET A 205 -15.69 -48.26 -7.22
C MET A 205 -16.63 -48.20 -8.43
N THR A 206 -17.79 -48.86 -8.28
CA THR A 206 -18.85 -48.91 -9.30
C THR A 206 -19.68 -47.62 -9.32
N ASN A 207 -20.51 -47.43 -10.35
CA ASN A 207 -21.44 -46.29 -10.44
C ASN A 207 -22.39 -46.20 -9.22
N GLU A 208 -22.80 -47.34 -8.63
CA GLU A 208 -23.65 -47.33 -7.43
C GLU A 208 -22.90 -46.76 -6.22
N VAL A 209 -21.61 -47.07 -6.08
CA VAL A 209 -20.75 -46.54 -5.01
C VAL A 209 -20.52 -45.04 -5.21
N TRP A 210 -20.15 -44.62 -6.43
CA TRP A 210 -19.97 -43.19 -6.74
C TRP A 210 -21.24 -42.37 -6.50
N ASN A 211 -22.40 -42.90 -6.91
CA ASN A 211 -23.68 -42.23 -6.67
C ASN A 211 -24.01 -42.13 -5.18
N TYR A 212 -23.72 -43.17 -4.39
CA TYR A 212 -23.91 -43.13 -2.94
C TYR A 212 -23.04 -42.07 -2.28
N ASP A 213 -21.78 -41.99 -2.66
CA ASP A 213 -20.78 -41.11 -2.05
C ASP A 213 -21.04 -39.63 -2.38
N PHE A 214 -21.38 -39.30 -3.63
CA PHE A 214 -21.40 -37.91 -4.11
C PHE A 214 -22.77 -37.36 -4.51
N CYS A 215 -23.70 -38.22 -4.95
CA CYS A 215 -24.94 -37.79 -5.63
C CYS A 215 -26.20 -38.08 -4.80
N ASP A 216 -26.09 -38.16 -3.47
CA ASP A 216 -27.18 -38.55 -2.56
C ASP A 216 -27.87 -39.87 -2.91
N GLY A 217 -27.15 -40.77 -3.58
CA GLY A 217 -27.66 -42.08 -3.97
C GLY A 217 -27.98 -42.99 -2.79
N PRO A 218 -28.78 -44.05 -3.01
CA PRO A 218 -29.07 -45.06 -2.00
C PRO A 218 -27.84 -45.90 -1.68
N TYR A 219 -27.83 -46.56 -0.51
CA TYR A 219 -26.73 -47.45 -0.10
C TYR A 219 -26.51 -48.58 -1.12
N PRO A 220 -25.26 -48.83 -1.58
CA PRO A 220 -24.97 -49.80 -2.64
C PRO A 220 -24.94 -51.22 -2.07
N LYS A 221 -26.10 -51.89 -2.08
CA LYS A 221 -26.26 -53.27 -1.53
C LYS A 221 -25.38 -54.31 -2.21
N SER A 222 -24.98 -54.06 -3.45
CA SER A 222 -24.11 -54.93 -4.24
C SER A 222 -22.62 -54.77 -3.90
N SER A 223 -22.27 -53.72 -3.14
CA SER A 223 -20.87 -53.38 -2.84
C SER A 223 -20.25 -54.39 -1.89
N THR A 224 -18.99 -54.73 -2.17
CA THR A 224 -18.13 -55.55 -1.31
C THR A 224 -17.25 -54.71 -0.39
N ILE A 225 -17.34 -53.38 -0.49
CA ILE A 225 -16.67 -52.45 0.43
C ILE A 225 -17.40 -52.48 1.77
N SER A 226 -16.64 -52.48 2.87
CA SER A 226 -17.24 -52.48 4.20
C SER A 226 -18.11 -51.23 4.43
N GLU A 227 -19.24 -51.39 5.11
CA GLU A 227 -20.18 -50.31 5.43
C GLU A 227 -19.49 -49.14 6.16
N SER A 228 -18.58 -49.46 7.08
CA SER A 228 -17.81 -48.44 7.81
C SER A 228 -16.94 -47.57 6.89
N VAL A 229 -16.39 -48.14 5.82
CA VAL A 229 -15.54 -47.40 4.87
C VAL A 229 -16.41 -46.53 3.97
N LEU A 230 -17.50 -47.07 3.42
CA LEU A 230 -18.46 -46.32 2.59
C LEU A 230 -19.06 -45.12 3.36
N ASN A 231 -19.52 -45.36 4.59
CA ASN A 231 -20.10 -44.29 5.41
C ASN A 231 -19.07 -43.20 5.72
N LYS A 232 -17.80 -43.58 5.93
CA LYS A 232 -16.72 -42.63 6.15
C LYS A 232 -16.39 -41.83 4.88
N MET A 233 -16.36 -42.46 3.70
CA MET A 233 -16.16 -41.77 2.42
C MET A 233 -17.25 -40.71 2.18
N LYS A 234 -18.52 -41.11 2.35
CA LYS A 234 -19.66 -40.19 2.26
C LYS A 234 -19.59 -39.07 3.30
N GLN A 235 -19.17 -39.37 4.53
CA GLN A 235 -18.98 -38.37 5.59
C GLN A 235 -17.90 -37.36 5.22
N GLU A 236 -16.74 -37.80 4.72
CA GLU A 236 -15.66 -36.91 4.29
C GLU A 236 -16.13 -35.97 3.16
N PHE A 237 -16.81 -36.51 2.14
CA PHE A 237 -17.38 -35.68 1.08
C PHE A 237 -18.40 -34.67 1.63
N SER A 238 -19.37 -35.13 2.42
CA SER A 238 -20.43 -34.28 2.97
C SER A 238 -19.90 -33.19 3.91
N TYR A 239 -18.74 -33.40 4.54
CA TYR A 239 -18.09 -32.43 5.41
C TYR A 239 -17.31 -31.37 4.63
N TRP A 240 -16.53 -31.79 3.63
CA TRP A 240 -15.63 -30.90 2.88
C TRP A 240 -16.29 -30.20 1.69
N TYR A 241 -17.42 -30.70 1.22
CA TYR A 241 -18.12 -30.22 0.03
C TYR A 241 -19.43 -29.50 0.40
N PRO A 242 -19.82 -28.43 -0.32
CA PRO A 242 -19.17 -27.84 -1.50
C PRO A 242 -17.84 -27.18 -1.19
N PHE A 243 -16.92 -27.14 -2.17
CA PHE A 243 -15.68 -26.39 -1.97
C PHE A 243 -15.94 -24.89 -1.86
N ASP A 244 -15.25 -24.24 -0.91
CA ASP A 244 -15.41 -22.82 -0.61
C ASP A 244 -14.77 -21.91 -1.67
N LEU A 245 -13.57 -22.28 -2.12
CA LEU A 245 -12.75 -21.44 -2.96
C LEU A 245 -11.90 -22.26 -3.94
N ARG A 246 -11.93 -21.86 -5.20
CA ARG A 246 -10.98 -22.30 -6.22
C ARG A 246 -10.23 -21.10 -6.79
N VAL A 247 -8.89 -21.18 -6.75
CA VAL A 247 -7.99 -20.11 -7.25
C VAL A 247 -7.37 -20.54 -8.57
N SER A 248 -7.30 -19.62 -9.53
CA SER A 248 -6.79 -19.91 -10.87
C SER A 248 -6.35 -18.64 -11.62
N GLY A 249 -5.54 -18.81 -12.67
CA GLY A 249 -5.32 -17.76 -13.67
C GLY A 249 -6.61 -17.45 -14.45
N ARG A 250 -6.74 -16.20 -14.90
CA ARG A 250 -7.87 -15.70 -15.71
C ARG A 250 -8.04 -16.41 -17.06
N ASP A 251 -6.98 -17.05 -17.56
CA ASP A 251 -6.97 -17.83 -18.80
C ASP A 251 -7.88 -19.06 -18.76
N LEU A 252 -8.19 -19.57 -17.56
CA LEU A 252 -9.05 -20.74 -17.39
C LEU A 252 -10.54 -20.41 -17.26
N ILE A 253 -10.92 -19.12 -17.26
CA ILE A 253 -12.33 -18.69 -17.19
C ILE A 253 -13.10 -19.26 -18.38
N GLN A 254 -12.58 -19.06 -19.60
CA GLN A 254 -13.30 -19.39 -20.84
C GLN A 254 -13.39 -20.89 -21.14
N ASN A 255 -12.83 -21.74 -20.30
CA ASN A 255 -12.76 -23.19 -20.48
C ASN A 255 -12.98 -23.92 -19.16
N HIS A 256 -11.94 -24.46 -18.53
CA HIS A 256 -11.95 -25.30 -17.33
C HIS A 256 -12.88 -24.79 -16.23
N LEU A 257 -12.81 -23.50 -15.85
CA LEU A 257 -13.64 -22.97 -14.76
C LEU A 257 -15.12 -22.94 -15.16
N THR A 258 -15.44 -22.57 -16.40
CA THR A 258 -16.82 -22.63 -16.90
C THR A 258 -17.29 -24.09 -16.97
N PHE A 259 -16.45 -25.01 -17.46
CA PHE A 259 -16.77 -26.43 -17.51
C PHE A 259 -16.98 -27.02 -16.11
N THR A 260 -16.23 -26.56 -15.12
CA THR A 260 -16.42 -26.93 -13.71
C THR A 260 -17.84 -26.58 -13.26
N ILE A 261 -18.33 -25.38 -13.57
CA ILE A 261 -19.71 -24.95 -13.23
C ILE A 261 -20.73 -25.87 -13.90
N TYR A 262 -20.63 -26.09 -15.21
CA TYR A 262 -21.55 -26.96 -15.95
C TYR A 262 -21.61 -28.38 -15.37
N ASN A 263 -20.44 -29.01 -15.19
CA ASN A 263 -20.38 -30.40 -14.73
C ASN A 263 -20.85 -30.56 -13.27
N HIS A 264 -20.54 -29.58 -12.40
CA HIS A 264 -21.10 -29.58 -11.04
C HIS A 264 -22.62 -29.44 -11.05
N ALA A 265 -23.14 -28.52 -11.87
CA ALA A 265 -24.58 -28.29 -11.98
C ALA A 265 -25.34 -29.50 -12.54
N ALA A 266 -24.71 -30.27 -13.43
CA ALA A 266 -25.32 -31.48 -14.01
C ALA A 266 -25.26 -32.70 -13.09
N VAL A 267 -24.16 -32.90 -12.37
CA VAL A 267 -23.92 -34.16 -11.64
C VAL A 267 -24.30 -34.07 -10.16
N LEU A 268 -24.01 -32.93 -9.52
CA LEU A 268 -24.14 -32.79 -8.07
C LEU A 268 -25.40 -32.02 -7.68
N PRO A 269 -26.01 -32.34 -6.52
CA PRO A 269 -27.19 -31.63 -6.03
C PRO A 269 -26.83 -30.17 -5.72
N LYS A 270 -27.82 -29.28 -5.81
CA LYS A 270 -27.62 -27.81 -5.70
C LYS A 270 -26.85 -27.35 -4.47
N HIS A 271 -27.04 -28.01 -3.33
CA HIS A 271 -26.34 -27.66 -2.09
C HIS A 271 -24.83 -27.98 -2.12
N GLN A 272 -24.38 -28.78 -3.10
CA GLN A 272 -22.99 -29.17 -3.36
C GLN A 272 -22.34 -28.36 -4.50
N TRP A 273 -23.02 -27.33 -5.02
CA TRP A 273 -22.46 -26.48 -6.05
C TRP A 273 -21.31 -25.59 -5.55
N PRO A 274 -20.33 -25.25 -6.41
CA PRO A 274 -19.20 -24.39 -6.09
C PRO A 274 -19.59 -23.08 -5.39
N ARG A 275 -18.85 -22.67 -4.35
CA ARG A 275 -19.14 -21.42 -3.62
C ARG A 275 -18.45 -20.18 -4.18
N GLY A 276 -17.23 -20.32 -4.69
CA GLY A 276 -16.50 -19.14 -5.16
C GLY A 276 -15.23 -19.44 -5.93
N PHE A 277 -14.93 -18.54 -6.87
CA PHE A 277 -13.73 -18.56 -7.70
C PHE A 277 -12.96 -17.26 -7.53
N ARG A 278 -11.64 -17.35 -7.34
CA ARG A 278 -10.75 -16.18 -7.37
C ARG A 278 -9.80 -16.31 -8.55
N CYS A 279 -9.92 -15.40 -9.50
CA CYS A 279 -9.04 -15.34 -10.65
C CYS A 279 -7.93 -14.29 -10.45
N ASN A 280 -6.74 -14.59 -10.95
CA ASN A 280 -5.60 -13.67 -10.96
C ASN A 280 -5.01 -13.53 -12.37
N GLY A 281 -4.28 -12.44 -12.63
CA GLY A 281 -3.53 -12.28 -13.87
C GLY A 281 -2.34 -13.24 -13.99
N HIS A 282 -1.65 -13.20 -15.13
CA HIS A 282 -0.44 -13.98 -15.33
C HIS A 282 0.71 -13.40 -14.50
N LEU A 283 1.64 -14.26 -14.09
CA LEU A 283 2.84 -13.81 -13.38
C LEU A 283 3.89 -13.32 -14.40
N MET A 284 4.35 -12.10 -14.19
CA MET A 284 5.54 -11.50 -14.81
C MET A 284 6.76 -11.67 -13.90
N LEU A 285 7.94 -11.60 -14.49
CA LEU A 285 9.22 -11.59 -13.78
C LEU A 285 9.97 -10.31 -14.15
N ASN A 286 10.25 -9.47 -13.16
CA ASN A 286 10.91 -8.18 -13.32
C ASN A 286 10.22 -7.29 -14.37
N SER A 287 8.89 -7.23 -14.32
CA SER A 287 8.02 -6.45 -15.23
C SER A 287 8.02 -6.92 -16.68
N GLU A 288 8.56 -8.11 -16.96
CA GLU A 288 8.58 -8.71 -18.28
C GLU A 288 7.86 -10.05 -18.29
N LYS A 289 7.31 -10.42 -19.46
CA LYS A 289 6.66 -11.73 -19.65
C LYS A 289 7.68 -12.84 -19.45
N MET A 290 7.35 -13.80 -18.59
CA MET A 290 8.22 -14.96 -18.37
C MET A 290 8.33 -15.81 -19.65
N SER A 291 9.55 -16.01 -20.12
CA SER A 291 9.84 -16.88 -21.27
C SER A 291 11.21 -17.52 -21.16
N LYS A 292 11.26 -18.83 -21.46
CA LYS A 292 12.51 -19.58 -21.54
C LYS A 292 13.41 -19.08 -22.67
N SER A 293 12.84 -18.57 -23.77
CA SER A 293 13.61 -18.11 -24.93
C SER A 293 14.33 -16.79 -24.71
N THR A 294 13.78 -15.91 -23.87
CA THR A 294 14.40 -14.62 -23.52
C THR A 294 15.33 -14.74 -22.32
N ASN A 295 15.51 -15.95 -21.78
CA ASN A 295 16.20 -16.22 -20.52
C ASN A 295 15.60 -15.49 -19.30
N ASN A 296 14.39 -14.93 -19.43
CA ASN A 296 13.63 -14.35 -18.32
C ASN A 296 12.65 -15.39 -17.78
N PHE A 297 13.17 -16.39 -17.07
CA PHE A 297 12.36 -17.49 -16.55
C PHE A 297 12.95 -18.00 -15.24
N LYS A 298 12.10 -18.20 -14.23
CA LYS A 298 12.51 -18.71 -12.93
C LYS A 298 11.59 -19.84 -12.50
N THR A 299 12.15 -21.02 -12.24
CA THR A 299 11.40 -22.14 -11.65
C THR A 299 11.22 -21.92 -10.15
N LEU A 300 10.18 -22.53 -9.56
CA LEU A 300 9.96 -22.52 -8.12
C LEU A 300 11.21 -23.00 -7.35
N ARG A 301 11.82 -24.11 -7.78
CA ARG A 301 13.02 -24.67 -7.13
C ARG A 301 14.21 -23.71 -7.20
N GLN A 302 14.41 -23.02 -8.33
CA GLN A 302 15.46 -22.01 -8.46
C GLN A 302 15.22 -20.85 -7.49
N SER A 303 13.99 -20.29 -7.48
CA SER A 303 13.64 -19.19 -6.57
C SER A 303 13.89 -19.55 -5.11
N ILE A 304 13.42 -20.71 -4.65
CA ILE A 304 13.63 -21.17 -3.27
C ILE A 304 15.13 -21.33 -2.96
N LYS A 305 15.92 -21.85 -3.90
CA LYS A 305 17.36 -22.02 -3.69
C LYS A 305 18.12 -20.69 -3.64
N GLU A 306 17.66 -19.70 -4.40
CA GLU A 306 18.28 -18.37 -4.50
C GLU A 306 17.96 -17.50 -3.28
N VAL A 307 16.69 -17.44 -2.86
CA VAL A 307 16.23 -16.46 -1.86
C VAL A 307 15.53 -17.07 -0.64
N SER A 308 15.41 -18.40 -0.54
CA SER A 308 14.59 -19.15 0.44
C SER A 308 13.09 -19.15 0.14
N ALA A 309 12.39 -20.13 0.71
CA ALA A 309 10.93 -20.25 0.57
C ALA A 309 10.18 -19.06 1.19
N ASP A 310 10.65 -18.53 2.33
CA ASP A 310 10.02 -17.39 3.01
C ASP A 310 10.06 -16.13 2.15
N ALA A 311 11.23 -15.81 1.60
CA ALA A 311 11.39 -14.62 0.77
C ALA A 311 10.68 -14.76 -0.58
N THR A 312 10.67 -15.95 -1.19
CA THR A 312 9.87 -16.23 -2.40
C THR A 312 8.39 -15.99 -2.12
N ARG A 313 7.85 -16.53 -1.01
CA ARG A 313 6.44 -16.35 -0.63
C ARG A 313 6.11 -14.91 -0.29
N PHE A 314 7.02 -14.21 0.38
CA PHE A 314 6.90 -12.77 0.65
C PHE A 314 6.75 -11.97 -0.65
N ALA A 315 7.66 -12.17 -1.60
CA ALA A 315 7.62 -11.48 -2.89
C ALA A 315 6.39 -11.87 -3.73
N LEU A 316 5.92 -13.13 -3.65
CA LEU A 316 4.67 -13.54 -4.30
C LEU A 316 3.43 -12.89 -3.68
N ALA A 317 3.42 -12.66 -2.36
CA ALA A 317 2.33 -11.94 -1.70
C ALA A 317 2.28 -10.46 -2.10
N ASP A 318 3.45 -9.86 -2.39
CA ASP A 318 3.59 -8.48 -2.88
C ASP A 318 3.35 -8.33 -4.39
N ALA A 319 3.33 -9.45 -5.15
CA ALA A 319 3.34 -9.42 -6.61
C ALA A 319 2.06 -8.83 -7.24
N GLY A 320 0.92 -8.93 -6.56
CA GLY A 320 -0.37 -8.46 -7.05
C GLY A 320 -1.50 -9.43 -6.73
N ASP A 321 -2.69 -8.89 -6.48
CA ASP A 321 -3.81 -9.61 -5.90
C ASP A 321 -5.10 -9.55 -6.74
N GLY A 322 -5.06 -8.86 -7.89
CA GLY A 322 -6.19 -8.63 -8.79
C GLY A 322 -6.11 -9.37 -10.14
N MET A 323 -6.94 -8.91 -11.09
CA MET A 323 -7.05 -9.48 -12.44
C MET A 323 -5.94 -9.05 -13.38
N ASP A 324 -5.22 -7.96 -13.08
CA ASP A 324 -4.03 -7.54 -13.81
C ASP A 324 -2.86 -8.52 -13.61
N ASP A 325 -1.89 -8.49 -14.52
CA ASP A 325 -0.72 -9.36 -14.42
C ASP A 325 0.10 -9.02 -13.17
N ALA A 326 0.29 -10.01 -12.30
CA ALA A 326 1.10 -9.90 -11.09
C ALA A 326 2.58 -9.87 -11.45
N ASN A 327 3.41 -9.24 -10.64
CA ASN A 327 4.82 -9.05 -10.94
C ASN A 327 5.73 -9.55 -9.81
N PHE A 328 6.48 -10.62 -10.08
CA PHE A 328 7.55 -11.05 -9.19
C PHE A 328 8.82 -10.24 -9.45
N VAL A 329 9.28 -9.48 -8.45
CA VAL A 329 10.49 -8.65 -8.56
C VAL A 329 11.62 -9.22 -7.71
N ASP A 330 12.77 -9.48 -8.33
CA ASP A 330 13.92 -10.10 -7.64
C ASP A 330 14.45 -9.22 -6.50
N ASP A 331 14.48 -7.90 -6.68
CA ASP A 331 14.91 -6.94 -5.65
C ASP A 331 14.00 -6.98 -4.41
N THR A 332 12.68 -7.16 -4.60
CA THR A 332 11.73 -7.32 -3.48
C THR A 332 12.03 -8.60 -2.71
N SER A 333 12.28 -9.71 -3.41
CA SER A 333 12.61 -10.99 -2.75
C SER A 333 13.94 -10.92 -1.98
N THR A 334 14.96 -10.26 -2.53
CA THR A 334 16.25 -10.05 -1.85
C THR A 334 16.07 -9.12 -0.63
N SER A 335 15.27 -8.07 -0.77
CA SER A 335 14.95 -7.15 0.32
C SER A 335 14.17 -7.84 1.45
N ALA A 336 13.32 -8.81 1.13
CA ALA A 336 12.59 -9.60 2.12
C ALA A 336 13.55 -10.36 3.04
N ILE A 337 14.62 -10.98 2.50
CA ILE A 337 15.64 -11.66 3.34
C ILE A 337 16.21 -10.69 4.37
N MET A 338 16.66 -9.51 3.92
CA MET A 338 17.24 -8.50 4.81
C MET A 338 16.24 -8.01 5.87
N ARG A 339 14.96 -7.85 5.51
CA ARG A 339 13.91 -7.44 6.44
C ARG A 339 13.64 -8.51 7.50
N LEU A 340 13.45 -9.75 7.09
CA LEU A 340 13.14 -10.86 7.99
C LEU A 340 14.29 -11.13 8.96
N THR A 341 15.53 -11.12 8.47
CA THR A 341 16.72 -11.31 9.31
C THR A 341 16.95 -10.15 10.26
N LYS A 342 16.79 -8.90 9.80
CA LYS A 342 16.85 -7.72 10.68
C LYS A 342 15.77 -7.78 11.77
N GLU A 343 14.58 -8.24 11.44
CA GLU A 343 13.48 -8.38 12.40
C GLU A 343 13.82 -9.40 13.49
N ILE A 344 14.34 -10.57 13.11
CA ILE A 344 14.79 -11.60 14.06
C ILE A 344 15.87 -11.03 15.00
N SER A 345 16.91 -10.42 14.45
CA SER A 345 17.99 -9.84 15.25
C SER A 345 17.50 -8.71 16.16
N TRP A 346 16.53 -7.91 15.71
CA TRP A 346 15.90 -6.89 16.55
C TRP A 346 15.11 -7.52 17.71
N MET A 347 14.32 -8.57 17.45
CA MET A 347 13.60 -9.29 18.51
C MET A 347 14.57 -9.90 19.52
N GLU A 348 15.66 -10.52 19.06
CA GLU A 348 16.72 -11.05 19.92
C GLU A 348 17.35 -9.95 20.79
N GLU A 349 17.70 -8.80 20.21
CA GLU A 349 18.22 -7.63 20.95
C GLU A 349 17.24 -7.14 22.02
N ILE A 350 15.94 -7.07 21.70
CA ILE A 350 14.89 -6.64 22.64
C ILE A 350 14.72 -7.66 23.79
N LEU A 351 14.75 -8.95 23.48
CA LEU A 351 14.66 -10.01 24.48
C LEU A 351 15.88 -10.02 25.41
N GLU A 352 17.09 -9.81 24.88
CA GLU A 352 18.32 -9.70 25.68
C GLU A 352 18.34 -8.43 26.55
N SER A 353 17.76 -7.34 26.05
CA SER A 353 17.71 -6.04 26.73
C SER A 353 16.45 -5.83 27.57
N GLU A 354 15.69 -6.90 27.90
CA GLU A 354 14.43 -6.84 28.65
C GLU A 354 14.55 -6.02 29.95
N SER A 355 15.67 -6.15 30.66
CA SER A 355 15.96 -5.42 31.91
C SER A 355 16.05 -3.88 31.74
N SER A 356 16.28 -3.40 30.51
CA SER A 356 16.34 -1.98 30.16
C SER A 356 15.00 -1.40 29.68
N LEU A 357 13.98 -2.26 29.50
CA LEU A 357 12.65 -1.85 29.06
C LEU A 357 11.85 -1.30 30.23
N ARG A 358 10.98 -0.35 29.93
CA ARG A 358 10.09 0.24 30.92
C ARG A 358 8.95 -0.74 31.24
N SER A 359 8.66 -0.88 32.54
CA SER A 359 7.47 -1.54 33.08
C SER A 359 6.54 -0.52 33.76
N GLY A 360 5.24 -0.84 33.88
CA GLY A 360 4.25 0.03 34.54
C GLY A 360 3.42 0.90 33.58
N LEU A 361 2.98 2.08 34.05
CA LEU A 361 1.98 2.92 33.39
C LEU A 361 2.34 3.28 31.92
N SER A 362 1.31 3.19 31.06
CA SER A 362 1.38 3.48 29.63
C SER A 362 1.49 4.98 29.35
N THR A 363 2.46 5.37 28.52
CA THR A 363 2.72 6.75 28.05
C THR A 363 1.91 7.07 26.79
N TYR A 364 1.86 8.34 26.38
CA TYR A 364 1.22 8.74 25.12
C TYR A 364 1.71 7.92 23.91
N ALA A 365 3.03 7.70 23.82
CA ALA A 365 3.63 6.92 22.73
C ALA A 365 3.18 5.45 22.72
N ASP A 366 2.90 4.86 23.89
CA ASP A 366 2.48 3.45 24.00
C ASP A 366 1.05 3.24 23.49
N LYS A 367 0.21 4.27 23.55
CA LYS A 367 -1.21 4.19 23.17
C LYS A 367 -1.40 4.30 21.64
N ASP A 368 -0.43 4.83 20.90
CA ASP A 368 -0.51 5.17 19.46
C ASP A 368 -0.27 3.98 18.50
N ALA A 369 0.20 2.83 19.00
CA ALA A 369 0.70 1.74 18.15
C ALA A 369 -0.42 0.83 17.59
N LEU A 370 -1.13 1.28 16.55
CA LEU A 370 -2.10 0.46 15.81
C LEU A 370 -1.99 0.69 14.29
N LYS A 371 -1.57 -0.34 13.54
CA LYS A 371 -1.58 -0.35 12.06
C LYS A 371 -1.81 -1.77 11.50
N THR A 372 -2.17 -1.86 10.21
CA THR A 372 -2.57 -3.10 9.53
C THR A 372 -1.46 -3.64 8.63
N GLY A 373 -1.18 -4.95 8.71
CA GLY A 373 -0.23 -5.62 7.81
C GLY A 373 1.24 -5.43 8.18
N PHE A 374 2.15 -6.12 7.49
CA PHE A 374 3.57 -6.21 7.88
C PHE A 374 4.32 -4.88 7.78
N TYR A 375 4.26 -4.19 6.64
CA TYR A 375 5.02 -2.95 6.41
C TYR A 375 4.58 -1.79 7.30
N ASP A 376 3.27 -1.57 7.42
CA ASP A 376 2.76 -0.49 8.26
C ASP A 376 3.02 -0.80 9.73
N LEU A 377 2.91 -2.06 10.15
CA LEU A 377 3.24 -2.46 11.52
C LEU A 377 4.74 -2.24 11.82
N GLN A 378 5.65 -2.61 10.92
CA GLN A 378 7.08 -2.28 11.06
C GLN A 378 7.30 -0.76 11.16
N ALA A 379 6.67 0.02 10.29
CA ALA A 379 6.79 1.48 10.31
C ALA A 379 6.24 2.07 11.62
N ALA A 380 5.16 1.50 12.17
CA ALA A 380 4.64 1.90 13.47
C ALA A 380 5.59 1.54 14.61
N GLY A 381 6.23 0.37 14.58
CA GLY A 381 7.26 -0.04 15.54
C GLY A 381 8.48 0.88 15.53
N ASP A 382 9.00 1.20 14.34
CA ASP A 382 10.13 2.15 14.16
C ASP A 382 9.78 3.54 14.69
N GLU A 383 8.57 4.01 14.39
CA GLU A 383 8.08 5.31 14.84
C GLU A 383 7.86 5.35 16.36
N TYR A 384 7.34 4.27 16.94
CA TYR A 384 7.19 4.11 18.38
C TYR A 384 8.56 4.12 19.08
N ARG A 385 9.54 3.37 18.56
CA ARG A 385 10.93 3.37 19.05
C ARG A 385 11.52 4.76 19.02
N PHE A 386 11.35 5.48 17.92
CA PHE A 386 11.81 6.86 17.80
C PHE A 386 11.12 7.78 18.83
N SER A 387 9.80 7.63 18.98
CA SER A 387 8.97 8.43 19.89
C SER A 387 9.40 8.29 21.35
N CYS A 388 9.68 7.07 21.81
CA CYS A 388 10.09 6.80 23.19
C CYS A 388 11.45 7.43 23.57
N GLY A 389 12.41 7.46 22.65
CA GLY A 389 13.73 8.07 22.90
C GLY A 389 14.42 7.52 24.15
N THR A 390 14.91 8.41 25.01
CA THR A 390 15.57 8.05 26.27
C THR A 390 14.60 7.53 27.35
N GLY A 391 13.29 7.69 27.17
CA GLY A 391 12.27 7.18 28.09
C GLY A 391 12.09 5.66 28.02
N GLY A 392 12.66 5.00 27.01
CA GLY A 392 12.58 3.57 26.82
C GLY A 392 11.20 3.09 26.34
N MET A 393 11.21 1.97 25.63
CA MET A 393 9.99 1.32 25.15
C MET A 393 9.34 0.49 26.26
N ASN A 394 8.01 0.36 26.21
CA ASN A 394 7.24 -0.45 27.14
C ASN A 394 7.38 -1.94 26.78
N ARG A 395 7.74 -2.75 27.78
CA ARG A 395 7.94 -4.18 27.63
C ARG A 395 6.69 -4.91 27.10
N ASP A 396 5.54 -4.72 27.74
CA ASP A 396 4.34 -5.49 27.43
C ASP A 396 3.80 -5.15 26.03
N LEU A 397 3.95 -3.89 25.62
CA LEU A 397 3.62 -3.46 24.27
C LEU A 397 4.54 -4.07 23.21
N LEU A 398 5.85 -4.20 23.51
CA LEU A 398 6.79 -4.86 22.60
C LEU A 398 6.50 -6.36 22.47
N TRP A 399 6.14 -7.04 23.56
CA TRP A 399 5.72 -8.44 23.51
C TRP A 399 4.44 -8.62 22.69
N ARG A 400 3.45 -7.75 22.91
CA ARG A 400 2.22 -7.74 22.08
C ARG A 400 2.54 -7.47 20.61
N PHE A 401 3.46 -6.54 20.32
CA PHE A 401 3.89 -6.25 18.96
C PHE A 401 4.52 -7.49 18.29
N MET A 402 5.46 -8.16 18.98
CA MET A 402 6.12 -9.36 18.46
C MET A 402 5.12 -10.51 18.25
N ASP A 403 4.19 -10.75 19.18
CA ASP A 403 3.11 -11.74 19.04
C ASP A 403 2.25 -11.46 17.80
N VAL A 404 1.70 -10.24 17.72
CA VAL A 404 0.78 -9.83 16.65
C VAL A 404 1.47 -9.92 15.30
N GLN A 405 2.68 -9.37 15.18
CA GLN A 405 3.43 -9.40 13.91
C GLN A 405 3.75 -10.84 13.47
N THR A 406 4.17 -11.70 14.41
CA THR A 406 4.46 -13.12 14.13
C THR A 406 3.21 -13.84 13.62
N ARG A 407 2.06 -13.64 14.26
CA ARG A 407 0.80 -14.26 13.85
C ARG A 407 0.30 -13.73 12.50
N LEU A 408 0.45 -12.43 12.23
CA LEU A 408 0.06 -11.82 10.96
C LEU A 408 0.91 -12.30 9.77
N VAL A 409 2.21 -12.56 9.99
CA VAL A 409 3.12 -13.00 8.92
C VAL A 409 3.12 -14.52 8.72
N THR A 410 2.64 -15.30 9.69
CA THR A 410 2.54 -16.78 9.64
C THR A 410 1.98 -17.36 8.33
N PRO A 411 0.87 -16.86 7.74
CA PRO A 411 0.36 -17.42 6.48
C PRO A 411 1.29 -17.17 5.28
N ILE A 412 2.15 -16.14 5.34
CA ILE A 412 3.04 -15.75 4.25
C ILE A 412 4.40 -16.41 4.43
N CYS A 413 5.01 -16.29 5.60
CA CYS A 413 6.38 -16.74 5.85
C CYS A 413 6.43 -17.69 7.05
N PRO A 414 6.59 -19.01 6.81
CA PRO A 414 6.83 -20.01 7.84
C PRO A 414 7.95 -19.71 8.85
N TYR A 415 8.90 -18.80 8.59
CA TYR A 415 9.86 -18.35 9.62
C TYR A 415 9.18 -17.87 10.92
N ALA A 416 7.91 -17.43 10.85
CA ALA A 416 7.11 -17.09 12.02
C ALA A 416 7.10 -18.21 13.07
N GLU A 417 7.20 -19.47 12.63
CA GLU A 417 7.29 -20.63 13.53
C GLU A 417 8.59 -20.63 14.35
N TYR A 418 9.72 -20.19 13.76
CA TYR A 418 10.96 -20.01 14.51
C TYR A 418 10.79 -18.91 15.57
N VAL A 419 10.22 -17.77 15.21
CA VAL A 419 9.97 -16.67 16.16
C VAL A 419 9.06 -17.13 17.30
N TRP A 420 7.94 -17.78 16.97
CA TRP A 420 6.98 -18.32 17.93
C TRP A 420 7.62 -19.31 18.91
N ARG A 421 8.32 -20.32 18.39
CA ARG A 421 8.86 -21.43 19.19
C ARG A 421 10.15 -21.08 19.93
N LYS A 422 11.03 -20.28 19.32
CA LYS A 422 12.40 -20.07 19.81
C LYS A 422 12.56 -18.73 20.52
N LEU A 423 11.97 -17.67 19.97
CA LEU A 423 12.10 -16.33 20.54
C LEU A 423 11.03 -16.09 21.61
N LEU A 424 9.76 -16.29 21.26
CA LEU A 424 8.63 -16.11 22.18
C LEU A 424 8.47 -17.28 23.16
N LYS A 425 9.12 -18.42 22.88
CA LYS A 425 9.13 -19.64 23.72
C LYS A 425 7.74 -20.23 23.94
N GLU A 426 6.89 -20.15 22.93
CA GLU A 426 5.54 -20.72 22.98
C GLU A 426 5.58 -22.25 22.81
N ASP A 427 4.76 -22.95 23.60
CA ASP A 427 4.71 -24.42 23.62
C ASP A 427 3.84 -25.03 22.51
N THR A 428 3.12 -24.20 21.75
CA THR A 428 2.28 -24.61 20.61
C THR A 428 2.90 -24.21 19.27
N PHE A 429 2.19 -24.41 18.16
CA PHE A 429 2.62 -23.96 16.82
C PHE A 429 1.96 -22.63 16.46
N ALA A 430 2.66 -21.76 15.73
CA ALA A 430 2.13 -20.46 15.32
C ALA A 430 0.84 -20.60 14.50
N ILE A 431 0.77 -21.64 13.66
CA ILE A 431 -0.42 -21.95 12.84
C ILE A 431 -1.67 -22.28 13.69
N LYS A 432 -1.50 -22.67 14.96
CA LYS A 432 -2.59 -22.97 15.89
C LYS A 432 -2.94 -21.79 16.81
N ALA A 433 -2.19 -20.69 16.76
CA ALA A 433 -2.40 -19.52 17.60
C ALA A 433 -3.64 -18.68 17.21
N GLY A 434 -4.20 -18.90 16.02
CA GLY A 434 -5.32 -18.12 15.49
C GLY A 434 -4.94 -16.68 15.13
N TRP A 435 -5.92 -15.92 14.62
CA TRP A 435 -5.73 -14.51 14.23
C TRP A 435 -5.68 -13.58 15.45
N PRO A 436 -4.80 -12.56 15.49
CA PRO A 436 -4.72 -11.66 16.64
C PRO A 436 -5.99 -10.83 16.81
N GLU A 437 -6.46 -10.73 18.06
CA GLU A 437 -7.60 -9.90 18.44
C GLU A 437 -7.15 -8.45 18.71
N ALA A 438 -7.97 -7.51 18.26
CA ALA A 438 -7.73 -6.08 18.42
C ALA A 438 -8.98 -5.38 18.96
N ASP A 439 -8.77 -4.49 19.93
CA ASP A 439 -9.80 -3.59 20.43
C ASP A 439 -10.13 -2.52 19.40
N ARG A 440 -11.27 -1.82 19.59
CA ARG A 440 -11.61 -0.68 18.74
C ARG A 440 -10.54 0.41 18.89
N PRO A 441 -10.05 0.99 17.77
CA PRO A 441 -9.03 2.02 17.83
C PRO A 441 -9.57 3.29 18.50
N ASP A 442 -8.74 3.93 19.32
CA ASP A 442 -9.03 5.26 19.85
C ASP A 442 -8.86 6.31 18.74
N LEU A 443 -10.01 6.77 18.22
CA LEU A 443 -10.05 7.74 17.12
C LEU A 443 -9.54 9.12 17.55
N THR A 444 -9.71 9.48 18.82
CA THR A 444 -9.24 10.76 19.37
C THR A 444 -7.72 10.78 19.44
N LEU A 445 -7.13 9.70 19.94
CA LEU A 445 -5.69 9.54 20.00
C LEU A 445 -5.07 9.49 18.59
N ARG A 446 -5.69 8.76 17.66
CA ARG A 446 -5.24 8.74 16.26
C ARG A 446 -5.25 10.14 15.65
N ALA A 447 -6.30 10.93 15.90
CA ALA A 447 -6.38 12.31 15.44
C ALA A 447 -5.29 13.20 16.06
N ALA A 448 -5.05 13.06 17.37
CA ALA A 448 -3.99 13.77 18.10
C ALA A 448 -2.60 13.45 17.55
N THR A 449 -2.33 12.18 17.26
CA THR A 449 -1.09 11.72 16.63
C THR A 449 -0.94 12.27 15.21
N MET A 450 -1.98 12.19 14.38
CA MET A 450 -1.93 12.74 13.02
C MET A 450 -1.62 14.24 13.06
N TYR A 451 -2.24 14.96 13.99
CA TYR A 451 -1.96 16.36 14.25
C TYR A 451 -0.50 16.59 14.67
N LEU A 452 0.03 15.81 15.62
CA LEU A 452 1.42 15.93 16.09
C LEU A 452 2.42 15.72 14.95
N ARG A 453 2.22 14.67 14.14
CA ARG A 453 3.09 14.35 12.99
C ARG A 453 3.05 15.44 11.92
N ALA A 454 1.85 15.92 11.56
CA ALA A 454 1.67 17.01 10.61
C ALA A 454 2.36 18.29 11.09
N THR A 455 2.18 18.62 12.38
CA THR A 455 2.77 19.80 13.03
C THR A 455 4.30 19.73 13.01
N ILE A 456 4.89 18.59 13.36
CA ILE A 456 6.34 18.37 13.29
C ILE A 456 6.85 18.52 11.85
N ALA A 457 6.13 17.99 10.86
CA ALA A 457 6.50 18.12 9.45
C ALA A 457 6.49 19.60 9.00
N THR A 458 5.44 20.35 9.34
CA THR A 458 5.37 21.80 9.05
C THR A 458 6.50 22.56 9.74
N MET A 459 6.77 22.29 11.02
CA MET A 459 7.88 22.91 11.76
C MET A 459 9.24 22.63 11.11
N ARG A 460 9.46 21.40 10.63
CA ARG A 460 10.69 21.02 9.90
C ARG A 460 10.84 21.81 8.61
N GLU A 461 9.77 21.99 7.85
CA GLU A 461 9.81 22.78 6.62
C GLU A 461 10.08 24.27 6.90
N LEU A 462 9.44 24.84 7.92
CA LEU A 462 9.68 26.21 8.35
C LEU A 462 11.12 26.42 8.79
N LEU A 463 11.65 25.50 9.62
CA LEU A 463 13.03 25.53 10.07
C LEU A 463 14.01 25.43 8.89
N LYS A 464 13.76 24.54 7.92
CA LYS A 464 14.56 24.43 6.69
C LYS A 464 14.56 25.73 5.88
N LYS A 465 13.40 26.36 5.68
CA LYS A 465 13.28 27.65 4.96
C LYS A 465 14.06 28.77 5.66
N GLN A 466 14.06 28.77 6.99
CA GLN A 466 14.80 29.76 7.78
C GLN A 466 16.32 29.53 7.71
N ILE A 467 16.79 28.28 7.71
CA ILE A 467 18.21 27.92 7.62
C ILE A 467 18.77 28.15 6.20
N SER A 468 18.01 27.84 5.14
CA SER A 468 18.49 27.95 3.76
C SER A 468 18.54 29.39 3.23
N GLY A 469 17.89 30.33 3.93
CA GLY A 469 17.68 31.69 3.45
C GLY A 469 16.77 31.72 2.22
N SER A 470 15.98 32.77 2.07
CA SER A 470 15.12 32.99 0.91
C SER A 470 15.95 33.31 -0.35
N LYS A 471 16.66 32.34 -0.92
CA LYS A 471 17.25 32.43 -2.27
C LYS A 471 16.45 31.56 -3.24
N LYS A 472 15.78 32.21 -4.21
CA LYS A 472 15.33 31.55 -5.44
C LYS A 472 16.56 30.96 -6.16
N PRO A 473 16.46 29.75 -6.76
CA PRO A 473 17.61 29.14 -7.43
C PRO A 473 17.85 29.85 -8.76
N ASN A 474 18.88 30.70 -8.84
CA ASN A 474 19.43 31.14 -10.11
C ASN A 474 20.55 30.16 -10.51
N LYS A 475 20.35 29.46 -11.63
CA LYS A 475 21.34 28.56 -12.23
C LYS A 475 22.56 29.37 -12.70
N LYS A 476 23.63 29.40 -11.90
CA LYS A 476 25.05 29.22 -12.30
C LYS A 476 25.99 29.52 -11.13
N ALA A 477 27.07 28.73 -11.08
CA ALA A 477 28.22 28.78 -10.17
C ALA A 477 28.03 28.15 -8.78
N SER A 478 28.41 26.87 -8.73
CA SER A 478 28.85 26.16 -7.53
C SER A 478 30.17 26.75 -7.02
N LEU A 479 30.22 27.13 -5.75
CA LEU A 479 31.34 26.90 -4.83
C LEU A 479 30.81 27.18 -3.41
N VAL A 480 30.90 26.14 -2.58
CA VAL A 480 30.34 26.03 -1.24
C VAL A 480 31.04 27.02 -0.30
N ALA A 481 30.31 27.99 0.23
CA ALA A 481 30.63 28.63 1.49
C ALA A 481 29.81 27.93 2.58
N LEU A 482 30.48 27.36 3.59
CA LEU A 482 29.80 26.85 4.79
C LEU A 482 29.04 28.00 5.47
N PRO A 483 27.81 27.80 5.97
CA PRO A 483 27.17 28.78 6.84
C PRO A 483 28.03 28.95 8.08
N SER A 484 28.31 30.20 8.47
CA SER A 484 28.92 30.49 9.76
C SER A 484 28.05 29.90 10.88
N THR A 485 28.70 29.32 11.89
CA THR A 485 28.09 28.69 13.07
C THR A 485 27.22 29.62 13.92
N GLU A 486 27.15 30.92 13.59
CA GLU A 486 26.53 31.97 14.41
C GLU A 486 25.02 32.17 14.21
N ASN A 487 24.39 31.56 13.18
CA ASN A 487 22.96 31.77 12.86
C ASN A 487 22.09 30.51 12.94
N LYS A 488 22.56 29.43 13.57
CA LYS A 488 21.74 28.21 13.71
C LYS A 488 20.63 28.44 14.75
N PRO A 489 19.35 28.16 14.43
CA PRO A 489 18.28 28.22 15.43
C PRO A 489 18.52 27.18 16.53
N MET A 490 18.50 27.61 17.79
CA MET A 490 18.75 26.76 18.96
C MET A 490 17.48 26.49 19.77
N ARG A 491 16.50 27.41 19.70
CA ARG A 491 15.23 27.30 20.44
C ARG A 491 14.01 27.40 19.52
N GLY A 492 12.99 26.60 19.77
CA GLY A 492 11.69 26.67 19.10
C GLY A 492 10.60 27.06 20.09
N LEU A 493 9.83 28.10 19.77
CA LEU A 493 8.63 28.49 20.50
C LEU A 493 7.41 28.05 19.70
N ILE A 494 6.48 27.34 20.32
CA ILE A 494 5.25 26.84 19.72
C ILE A 494 4.08 27.48 20.43
N TYR A 495 3.35 28.36 19.73
CA TYR A 495 2.20 29.06 20.26
C TYR A 495 0.92 28.36 19.84
N VAL A 496 0.09 28.03 20.82
CA VAL A 496 -1.18 27.32 20.65
C VAL A 496 -2.33 28.22 21.05
N ASN A 497 -3.40 28.20 20.25
CA ASN A 497 -4.72 28.67 20.66
C ASN A 497 -5.71 27.51 20.50
N GLU A 498 -6.23 27.01 21.61
CA GLU A 498 -7.13 25.84 21.64
C GLU A 498 -8.59 26.20 21.35
N HIS A 499 -8.90 27.47 21.09
CA HIS A 499 -10.23 27.92 20.70
C HIS A 499 -10.22 28.58 19.32
N TYR A 500 -11.20 28.22 18.48
CA TYR A 500 -11.50 29.03 17.31
C TYR A 500 -12.21 30.29 17.77
N ASP A 501 -11.61 31.44 17.47
CA ASP A 501 -12.15 32.76 17.79
C ASP A 501 -12.48 33.57 16.53
N GLY A 502 -13.23 34.66 16.72
CA GLY A 502 -13.54 35.63 15.66
C GLY A 502 -14.25 35.01 14.46
N TRP A 503 -13.79 35.32 13.25
CA TRP A 503 -14.47 34.89 12.03
C TRP A 503 -14.48 33.37 11.81
N LYS A 504 -13.50 32.64 12.34
CA LYS A 504 -13.45 31.17 12.25
C LYS A 504 -14.53 30.52 13.12
N ALA A 505 -14.75 31.05 14.33
CA ALA A 505 -15.81 30.58 15.23
C ALA A 505 -17.19 30.75 14.60
N GLU A 506 -17.44 31.92 14.01
CA GLU A 506 -18.69 32.25 13.33
C GLU A 506 -18.95 31.30 12.15
N CYS A 507 -17.93 31.03 11.32
CA CYS A 507 -18.01 30.06 10.23
C CYS A 507 -18.38 28.65 10.72
N LEU A 508 -17.80 28.19 11.83
CA LEU A 508 -18.10 26.87 12.39
C LEU A 508 -19.54 26.80 12.94
N ASN A 509 -19.99 27.85 13.62
CA ASN A 509 -21.36 27.94 14.11
C ASN A 509 -22.38 27.95 12.95
N ILE A 510 -22.09 28.65 11.86
CA ILE A 510 -22.92 28.64 10.65
C ILE A 510 -22.97 27.23 10.06
N LEU A 511 -21.83 26.56 9.89
CA LEU A 511 -21.81 25.20 9.36
C LEU A 511 -22.58 24.23 10.25
N ARG A 512 -22.43 24.34 11.58
CA ARG A 512 -23.12 23.48 12.54
C ARG A 512 -24.63 23.68 12.49
N ALA A 513 -25.09 24.93 12.40
CA ALA A 513 -26.52 25.24 12.27
C ALA A 513 -27.13 24.71 10.95
N ASN A 514 -26.30 24.48 9.94
CA ASN A 514 -26.68 24.00 8.61
C ASN A 514 -26.25 22.55 8.34
N PHE A 515 -25.92 21.76 9.38
CA PHE A 515 -25.49 20.37 9.24
C PHE A 515 -26.51 19.42 9.86
N ASN A 516 -27.04 18.50 9.07
CA ASN A 516 -27.89 17.43 9.54
C ASN A 516 -27.03 16.20 9.91
N SER A 517 -26.97 15.90 11.21
CA SER A 517 -26.16 14.80 11.76
C SER A 517 -26.69 13.40 11.46
N GLU A 518 -27.99 13.23 11.17
CA GLU A 518 -28.59 11.90 10.92
C GLU A 518 -28.27 11.37 9.53
N ILE A 519 -28.25 12.26 8.53
CA ILE A 519 -27.97 11.91 7.13
C ILE A 519 -26.58 12.37 6.65
N CYS A 520 -25.79 13.01 7.53
CA CYS A 520 -24.46 13.53 7.25
C CYS A 520 -24.43 14.45 6.01
N GLN A 521 -25.33 15.42 5.96
CA GLN A 521 -25.45 16.36 4.84
C GLN A 521 -25.57 17.80 5.33
N PHE A 522 -25.12 18.71 4.48
CA PHE A 522 -25.26 20.14 4.69
C PHE A 522 -26.40 20.69 3.85
N GLU A 523 -27.02 21.76 4.34
CA GLU A 523 -27.91 22.59 3.53
C GLU A 523 -27.20 23.12 2.27
N PRO A 524 -27.97 23.49 1.22
CA PRO A 524 -27.41 24.03 -0.02
C PRO A 524 -26.45 25.19 0.23
N ASP A 525 -25.39 25.29 -0.59
CA ASP A 525 -24.35 26.33 -0.44
C ASP A 525 -24.93 27.76 -0.50
N SER A 526 -26.09 27.96 -1.13
CA SER A 526 -26.82 29.24 -1.15
C SER A 526 -27.28 29.68 0.24
N GLU A 527 -27.75 28.76 1.09
CA GLU A 527 -28.19 29.04 2.46
C GLU A 527 -27.01 29.36 3.36
N ILE A 528 -25.90 28.61 3.22
CA ILE A 528 -24.67 28.85 3.96
C ILE A 528 -24.07 30.24 3.62
N GLN A 529 -24.13 30.64 2.34
CA GLN A 529 -23.70 31.98 1.91
C GLN A 529 -24.61 33.08 2.45
N LEU A 530 -25.92 32.85 2.50
CA LEU A 530 -26.88 33.78 3.07
C LEU A 530 -26.64 33.97 4.58
N ALA A 531 -26.47 32.87 5.32
CA ALA A 531 -26.13 32.90 6.74
C ALA A 531 -24.80 33.62 7.01
N LEU A 532 -23.78 33.39 6.17
CA LEU A 532 -22.51 34.13 6.25
C LEU A 532 -22.71 35.62 6.02
N LYS A 533 -23.53 36.02 5.05
CA LYS A 533 -23.83 37.43 4.76
C LYS A 533 -24.58 38.13 5.88
N GLN A 534 -25.44 37.40 6.60
CA GLN A 534 -26.22 37.93 7.72
C GLN A 534 -25.42 37.97 9.04
N SER A 535 -24.35 37.19 9.15
CA SER A 535 -23.49 37.13 10.34
C SER A 535 -22.79 38.44 10.69
N ASN A 536 -22.34 38.57 11.94
CA ASN A 536 -21.56 39.72 12.43
C ASN A 536 -20.28 39.98 11.60
N VAL A 537 -19.70 38.92 11.03
CA VAL A 537 -18.52 39.00 10.16
C VAL A 537 -18.90 39.45 8.76
N GLY A 538 -20.05 38.99 8.25
CA GLY A 538 -20.57 39.34 6.92
C GLY A 538 -21.02 40.80 6.79
N GLN A 539 -21.42 41.43 7.89
CA GLN A 539 -21.85 42.84 7.93
C GLN A 539 -20.68 43.84 7.96
N GLN A 540 -19.43 43.38 7.94
CA GLN A 540 -18.26 44.26 7.83
C GLN A 540 -18.22 44.99 6.47
N ALA A 541 -17.56 46.15 6.41
CA ALA A 541 -17.64 47.13 5.32
C ALA A 541 -17.30 46.60 3.89
N ASN A 542 -16.75 45.39 3.76
CA ASN A 542 -16.45 44.76 2.46
C ASN A 542 -16.73 43.24 2.47
N PHE A 543 -17.94 42.84 2.06
CA PHE A 543 -18.35 41.42 2.00
C PHE A 543 -17.49 40.57 1.04
N ASN A 544 -16.97 41.14 -0.06
CA ASN A 544 -16.11 40.39 -0.99
C ASN A 544 -14.78 39.97 -0.33
N GLN A 545 -14.23 40.79 0.56
CA GLN A 545 -13.04 40.43 1.34
C GLN A 545 -13.36 39.36 2.39
N VAL A 546 -14.50 39.46 3.06
CA VAL A 546 -14.99 38.48 4.03
C VAL A 546 -15.21 37.12 3.34
N GLN A 547 -15.81 37.11 2.16
CA GLN A 547 -16.06 35.89 1.39
C GLN A 547 -14.75 35.22 0.96
N ASN A 548 -13.78 35.98 0.46
CA ASN A 548 -12.46 35.46 0.09
C ASN A 548 -11.70 34.87 1.29
N LEU A 549 -11.92 35.40 2.49
CA LEU A 549 -11.33 34.91 3.74
C LEU A 549 -12.03 33.63 4.26
N CYS A 550 -13.37 33.64 4.28
CA CYS A 550 -14.18 32.60 4.95
C CYS A 550 -14.40 31.35 4.08
N MET A 551 -14.57 31.51 2.76
CA MET A 551 -14.95 30.39 1.87
C MET A 551 -13.94 29.23 1.84
N PRO A 552 -12.61 29.45 1.82
CA PRO A 552 -11.65 28.36 1.89
C PRO A 552 -11.77 27.55 3.19
N PHE A 553 -12.01 28.23 4.32
CA PHE A 553 -12.17 27.60 5.62
C PHE A 553 -13.49 26.84 5.74
N LEU A 554 -14.59 27.43 5.26
CA LEU A 554 -15.90 26.76 5.19
C LEU A 554 -15.82 25.49 4.34
N LYS A 555 -15.18 25.55 3.17
CA LYS A 555 -15.01 24.39 2.29
C LYS A 555 -14.18 23.29 2.94
N LEU A 556 -13.10 23.66 3.63
CA LEU A 556 -12.26 22.72 4.37
C LEU A 556 -13.06 22.02 5.47
N LYS A 557 -13.76 22.78 6.32
CA LYS A 557 -14.53 22.25 7.45
C LYS A 557 -15.76 21.46 7.02
N LYS A 558 -16.41 21.85 5.92
CA LYS A 558 -17.47 21.06 5.28
C LYS A 558 -16.97 19.68 4.85
N LYS A 559 -15.79 19.60 4.23
CA LYS A 559 -15.16 18.32 3.85
C LYS A 559 -14.81 17.47 5.07
N GLU A 560 -14.25 18.06 6.12
CA GLU A 560 -13.91 17.36 7.36
C GLU A 560 -15.17 16.81 8.07
N ALA A 561 -16.24 17.59 8.15
CA ALA A 561 -17.49 17.18 8.78
C ALA A 561 -18.22 16.07 8.03
N LEU A 562 -18.16 16.04 6.69
CA LEU A 562 -18.68 14.92 5.89
C LEU A 562 -17.90 13.61 6.15
N SER A 563 -16.64 13.71 6.57
CA SER A 563 -15.78 12.54 6.83
C SER A 563 -15.82 12.06 8.28
N VAL A 564 -15.95 12.97 9.25
CA VAL A 564 -15.74 12.69 10.70
C VAL A 564 -17.02 12.98 11.52
N GLY A 565 -18.03 13.61 10.91
CA GLY A 565 -19.28 13.99 11.57
C GLY A 565 -19.24 15.38 12.21
N SER A 566 -20.27 15.70 13.00
CA SER A 566 -20.51 17.03 13.58
C SER A 566 -19.38 17.54 14.48
N HIS A 567 -18.60 16.64 15.11
CA HIS A 567 -17.46 16.99 15.96
C HIS A 567 -16.36 17.77 15.22
N ALA A 568 -16.25 17.64 13.89
CA ALA A 568 -15.32 18.44 13.09
C ALA A 568 -15.66 19.95 13.09
N LEU A 569 -16.89 20.30 13.49
CA LEU A 569 -17.41 21.65 13.58
C LEU A 569 -17.30 22.23 15.01
N ASP A 570 -16.65 21.52 15.91
CA ASP A 570 -16.43 21.97 17.28
C ASP A 570 -15.45 23.16 17.33
N LEU A 571 -15.69 24.07 18.27
CA LEU A 571 -14.82 25.23 18.51
C LEU A 571 -13.47 24.84 19.12
N LYS A 572 -13.33 23.56 19.52
CA LYS A 572 -12.12 22.93 20.03
C LYS A 572 -11.87 21.63 19.28
N LEU A 573 -10.62 21.21 19.25
CA LEU A 573 -10.28 19.86 18.81
C LEU A 573 -10.75 18.82 19.83
N PRO A 574 -10.94 17.54 19.43
CA PRO A 574 -11.35 16.47 20.34
C PRO A 574 -10.27 16.07 21.36
N PHE A 575 -9.07 16.68 21.28
CA PHE A 575 -7.94 16.49 22.19
C PHE A 575 -7.35 17.86 22.58
N GLY A 576 -6.66 17.91 23.73
CA GLY A 576 -5.92 19.10 24.16
C GLY A 576 -4.65 19.29 23.32
N GLU A 577 -4.62 20.32 22.48
CA GLU A 577 -3.50 20.60 21.59
C GLU A 577 -2.24 20.94 22.38
N MET A 578 -2.40 21.71 23.46
CA MET A 578 -1.29 22.12 24.31
C MET A 578 -0.73 20.93 25.10
N GLU A 579 -1.60 20.07 25.63
CA GLU A 579 -1.23 18.85 26.34
C GLU A 579 -0.45 17.89 25.42
N VAL A 580 -0.97 17.60 24.22
CA VAL A 580 -0.30 16.73 23.24
C VAL A 580 1.10 17.23 22.90
N LEU A 581 1.26 18.54 22.66
CA LEU A 581 2.57 19.13 22.33
C LEU A 581 3.51 19.15 23.53
N GLN A 582 3.00 19.36 24.74
CA GLN A 582 3.79 19.35 25.99
C GLN A 582 4.27 17.94 26.34
N GLU A 583 3.38 16.95 26.30
CA GLU A 583 3.74 15.54 26.54
C GLU A 583 4.79 15.04 25.52
N ASN A 584 4.77 15.56 24.29
CA ASN A 584 5.68 15.18 23.21
C ASN A 584 6.79 16.22 22.94
N GLN A 585 7.07 17.13 23.88
CA GLN A 585 8.03 18.23 23.69
C GLN A 585 9.46 17.73 23.37
N GLU A 586 9.91 16.68 24.05
CA GLU A 586 11.22 16.05 23.80
C GLU A 586 11.28 15.36 22.43
N LEU A 587 10.17 14.77 21.97
CA LEU A 587 10.06 14.20 20.64
C LEU A 587 10.19 15.29 19.57
N ILE A 588 9.46 16.40 19.72
CA ILE A 588 9.52 17.55 18.81
C ILE A 588 10.95 18.13 18.78
N ARG A 589 11.57 18.31 19.96
CA ARG A 589 12.94 18.80 20.09
C ARG A 589 13.94 17.95 19.31
N ARG A 590 13.87 16.62 19.46
CA ARG A 590 14.73 15.67 18.73
C ARG A 590 14.46 15.68 17.24
N HIS A 591 13.20 15.71 16.81
CA HIS A 591 12.83 15.77 15.39
C HIS A 591 13.34 17.02 14.67
N LEU A 592 13.42 18.15 15.39
CA LEU A 592 13.86 19.44 14.87
C LEU A 592 15.36 19.70 15.08
N GLY A 593 16.03 18.89 15.90
CA GLY A 593 17.45 19.07 16.23
C GLY A 593 17.75 20.37 16.99
N LEU A 594 16.81 20.80 17.85
CA LEU A 594 16.90 22.00 18.66
C LEU A 594 17.41 21.68 20.08
N GLU A 595 17.94 22.68 20.77
CA GLU A 595 18.35 22.54 22.19
C GLU A 595 17.18 22.61 23.13
N LYS A 596 16.18 23.45 22.80
CA LYS A 596 14.99 23.64 23.63
C LYS A 596 13.78 23.93 22.76
N VAL A 597 12.66 23.29 23.08
CA VAL A 597 11.34 23.65 22.57
C VAL A 597 10.54 24.22 23.75
N LEU A 598 9.61 25.15 23.53
CA LEU A 598 8.66 25.63 24.53
C LEU A 598 7.27 25.66 23.89
N VAL A 599 6.28 25.12 24.58
CA VAL A 599 4.87 25.19 24.20
C VAL A 599 4.21 26.27 25.04
N LEU A 600 3.65 27.28 24.39
CA LEU A 600 3.19 28.54 24.99
C LEU A 600 1.75 28.83 24.57
N ASN A 601 1.00 29.52 25.44
CA ASN A 601 -0.39 29.87 25.17
C ASN A 601 -0.46 31.24 24.49
N ALA A 602 -1.07 31.28 23.31
CA ALA A 602 -1.16 32.51 22.50
C ALA A 602 -2.08 33.58 23.09
N SER A 603 -2.89 33.26 24.10
CA SER A 603 -3.79 34.19 24.79
C SER A 603 -3.16 34.83 26.03
N LYS A 604 -1.99 34.37 26.49
CA LYS A 604 -1.31 34.92 27.66
C LYS A 604 -0.26 35.95 27.24
N GLU A 605 -0.37 37.17 27.77
CA GLU A 605 0.58 38.25 27.46
C GLU A 605 2.02 37.90 27.86
N ASP A 606 2.21 37.29 29.03
CA ASP A 606 3.52 36.82 29.51
C ASP A 606 4.19 35.83 28.54
N ASP A 607 3.40 34.96 27.90
CA ASP A 607 3.91 33.97 26.94
C ASP A 607 4.30 34.65 25.62
N ILE A 608 3.53 35.66 25.16
CA ILE A 608 3.82 36.44 23.95
C ILE A 608 5.12 37.24 24.12
N GLU A 609 5.40 37.78 25.30
CA GLU A 609 6.63 38.52 25.59
C GLU A 609 7.90 37.69 25.31
N ILE A 610 7.81 36.35 25.43
CA ILE A 610 8.93 35.42 25.17
C ILE A 610 9.36 35.45 23.69
N ALA A 611 8.46 35.76 22.76
CA ALA A 611 8.80 35.92 21.34
C ALA A 611 9.59 37.21 21.04
N GLY A 612 9.58 38.20 21.94
CA GLY A 612 10.28 39.47 21.76
C GLY A 612 9.96 40.15 20.42
N GLN A 613 10.99 40.49 19.64
CA GLN A 613 10.84 41.11 18.32
C GLN A 613 10.06 40.26 17.29
N HIS A 614 9.97 38.96 17.52
CA HIS A 614 9.26 38.02 16.66
C HIS A 614 7.77 37.90 17.01
N ALA A 615 7.27 38.58 18.05
CA ALA A 615 5.85 38.60 18.41
C ALA A 615 4.96 39.12 17.26
N ILE A 616 5.51 39.92 16.34
CA ILE A 616 4.81 40.39 15.12
C ILE A 616 4.37 39.20 14.24
N LEU A 617 5.08 38.06 14.27
CA LEU A 617 4.70 36.85 13.55
C LEU A 617 3.40 36.24 14.09
N LEU A 618 3.10 36.40 15.38
CA LEU A 618 1.83 35.95 15.97
C LEU A 618 0.65 36.78 15.48
N GLN A 619 0.87 38.03 15.08
CA GLN A 619 -0.18 38.87 14.46
C GLN A 619 -0.34 38.56 12.97
N LYS A 620 0.77 38.26 12.26
CA LYS A 620 0.74 37.92 10.82
C LYS A 620 0.17 36.52 10.56
N THR A 621 0.49 35.58 11.44
CA THR A 621 0.03 34.18 11.38
C THR A 621 -0.45 33.80 12.78
N PRO A 622 -1.70 34.19 13.15
CA PRO A 622 -2.24 33.85 14.45
C PRO A 622 -2.50 32.34 14.56
N PRO A 623 -2.11 31.71 15.67
CA PRO A 623 -2.40 30.31 15.88
C PRO A 623 -3.90 30.09 15.98
N SER A 624 -4.35 28.95 15.48
CA SER A 624 -5.74 28.49 15.61
C SER A 624 -5.75 26.98 15.81
N PRO A 625 -6.82 26.40 16.37
CA PRO A 625 -6.83 24.97 16.68
C PRO A 625 -6.41 24.10 15.48
N GLY A 626 -5.43 23.24 15.70
CA GLY A 626 -4.85 22.34 14.69
C GLY A 626 -3.81 23.01 13.79
N SER A 627 -3.44 24.25 14.05
CA SER A 627 -2.46 25.04 13.28
C SER A 627 -1.70 25.98 14.22
N PRO A 628 -0.76 25.46 15.02
CA PRO A 628 0.04 26.26 15.94
C PRO A 628 1.06 27.11 15.17
N THR A 629 1.43 28.24 15.76
CA THR A 629 2.44 29.14 15.18
C THR A 629 3.80 28.86 15.81
N SER A 630 4.79 28.52 14.98
CA SER A 630 6.14 28.17 15.44
C SER A 630 7.14 29.26 15.08
N ILE A 631 7.97 29.65 16.06
CA ILE A 631 9.02 30.66 15.92
C ILE A 631 10.36 30.03 16.34
N PHE A 632 11.37 30.10 15.47
CA PHE A 632 12.70 29.57 15.77
C PHE A 632 13.68 30.71 16.04
N LEU A 633 14.32 30.67 17.21
CA LEU A 633 15.22 31.70 17.70
C LEU A 633 16.69 31.24 17.57
N SER A 634 17.53 32.12 17.05
CA SER A 634 18.98 31.98 17.03
C SER A 634 19.62 32.45 18.35
N GLN A 635 20.90 32.18 18.52
CA GLN A 635 21.66 32.62 19.71
C GLN A 635 21.64 34.15 19.90
N ASN A 636 21.58 34.92 18.80
CA ASN A 636 21.54 36.39 18.82
C ASN A 636 20.15 36.96 19.14
N ASP A 637 19.08 36.21 18.88
CA ASP A 637 17.72 36.60 19.27
C ASP A 637 17.52 36.50 20.80
N TYR A 638 18.38 35.73 21.48
CA TYR A 638 18.37 35.53 22.93
C TYR A 638 19.33 36.48 23.66
N CYS A 639 19.34 37.76 23.30
CA CYS A 639 19.83 38.82 24.20
C CYS A 639 18.64 39.37 25.00
N GLY A 640 18.17 38.60 26.00
CA GLY A 640 17.03 38.93 26.87
C GLY A 640 17.28 40.09 27.87
N TYR A 641 17.99 41.15 27.48
CA TYR A 641 18.37 42.26 28.37
C TYR A 641 18.00 43.65 27.83
N ARG A 642 16.90 43.78 27.08
CA ARG A 642 16.29 45.10 26.85
C ARG A 642 15.09 45.43 27.75
N SER A 643 14.54 44.50 28.54
CA SER A 643 13.31 44.77 29.30
C SER A 643 13.19 44.25 30.75
N ARG A 644 14.13 43.47 31.32
CA ARG A 644 13.99 42.95 32.72
C ARG A 644 15.28 42.93 33.56
N TRP A 645 15.95 44.08 33.72
CA TRP A 645 17.11 44.22 34.62
C TRP A 645 16.74 44.25 36.12
N GLN A 646 15.46 44.39 36.44
CA GLN A 646 14.99 44.56 37.83
C GLN A 646 14.81 43.25 38.62
N LEU A 647 14.81 42.07 37.96
CA LEU A 647 14.48 40.79 38.63
C LEU A 647 15.67 39.93 39.07
N PHE A 648 16.87 40.12 38.50
CA PHE A 648 18.02 39.22 38.77
C PHE A 648 19.37 39.91 39.09
N GLY A 649 19.39 41.22 39.27
CA GLY A 649 20.46 41.91 40.00
C GLY A 649 21.88 41.93 39.39
N ILE A 650 22.12 41.51 38.14
CA ILE A 650 23.45 41.65 37.49
C ILE A 650 23.32 42.00 35.99
N PRO A 651 24.03 43.02 35.45
CA PRO A 651 24.00 43.38 34.02
C PRO A 651 24.90 42.50 33.15
N CYS A 652 24.52 42.29 31.88
CA CYS A 652 25.35 41.62 30.87
C CYS A 652 26.50 42.52 30.33
N ALA A 653 27.50 41.94 29.66
CA ALA A 653 28.69 42.66 29.16
C ALA A 653 28.38 43.88 28.26
N HIS A 654 27.26 43.85 27.53
CA HIS A 654 26.79 44.99 26.72
C HIS A 654 26.23 46.14 27.57
N ALA A 655 25.58 45.83 28.69
CA ALA A 655 25.12 46.82 29.66
C ALA A 655 26.30 47.42 30.44
N VAL A 656 27.34 46.63 30.70
CA VAL A 656 28.62 47.11 31.28
C VAL A 656 29.31 48.10 30.35
N ALA A 657 29.33 47.85 29.04
CA ALA A 657 29.89 48.78 28.05
C ALA A 657 29.10 50.10 27.95
N ALA A 658 27.77 50.05 28.08
CA ALA A 658 26.93 51.25 28.12
C ALA A 658 27.09 52.03 29.45
N LEU A 659 27.23 51.33 30.58
CA LEU A 659 27.48 51.94 31.89
C LEU A 659 28.87 52.57 32.01
N LEU A 660 29.88 52.01 31.34
CA LEU A 660 31.22 52.62 31.26
C LEU A 660 31.23 53.93 30.44
N SER A 661 30.19 54.20 29.65
CA SER A 661 30.06 55.44 28.86
C SER A 661 29.34 56.57 29.61
N CYS A 662 28.73 56.30 30.77
CA CYS A 662 28.05 57.29 31.60
C CYS A 662 28.69 57.35 32.99
N GLN A 663 29.17 58.52 33.41
CA GLN A 663 29.83 58.80 34.69
C GLN A 663 28.92 58.55 35.92
N PHE A 664 28.63 57.30 36.26
CA PHE A 664 27.77 56.97 37.40
C PHE A 664 28.26 55.74 38.19
N THR A 665 29.58 55.60 38.38
CA THR A 665 30.17 54.48 39.13
C THR A 665 31.25 54.92 40.12
N GLU A 666 30.94 55.84 41.03
CA GLU A 666 31.79 56.06 42.22
C GLU A 666 31.16 55.57 43.54
N ASN A 667 29.85 55.28 43.59
CA ASN A 667 29.19 55.00 44.88
C ASN A 667 28.84 53.52 45.16
N CYS A 668 29.04 52.58 44.20
CA CYS A 668 28.56 51.19 44.36
C CYS A 668 29.64 50.11 44.52
N PHE A 669 30.93 50.45 44.40
CA PHE A 669 32.04 49.49 44.53
C PHE A 669 33.02 49.94 45.61
N THR A 670 32.65 49.80 46.88
CA THR A 670 33.62 49.94 47.96
C THR A 670 34.33 48.60 48.21
N VAL A 671 35.62 48.68 48.54
CA VAL A 671 36.49 47.53 48.88
C VAL A 671 35.89 46.67 50.01
N ALA A 672 35.05 47.27 50.86
CA ALA A 672 34.36 46.59 51.96
C ALA A 672 33.33 45.54 51.48
N THR A 673 32.58 45.82 50.42
CA THR A 673 31.55 44.90 49.91
C THR A 673 32.17 43.72 49.16
N TYR A 674 33.28 43.95 48.45
CA TYR A 674 34.04 42.92 47.73
C TYR A 674 34.64 41.88 48.70
N ARG A 675 35.21 42.33 49.83
CA ARG A 675 35.80 41.42 50.84
C ARG A 675 34.78 40.52 51.54
N LYS A 676 33.52 40.94 51.62
CA LYS A 676 32.44 40.16 52.28
C LYS A 676 31.88 39.04 51.39
N ALA A 677 31.91 39.21 50.07
CA ALA A 677 31.38 38.23 49.11
C ALA A 677 32.33 37.05 48.83
N TYR A 678 33.64 37.22 49.04
CA TYR A 678 34.67 36.22 48.68
C TYR A 678 35.40 35.61 49.89
N TRP A 679 34.84 35.71 51.11
CA TRP A 679 35.39 35.16 52.35
C TRP A 679 34.99 33.68 52.61
N GLN A 680 34.80 32.88 51.58
CA GLN A 680 34.58 31.43 51.76
C GLN A 680 35.65 30.64 51.01
N SER A 681 36.18 29.61 51.68
CA SER A 681 37.26 28.77 51.17
C SER A 681 36.88 28.11 49.83
N LEU A 682 37.60 28.47 48.77
CA LEU A 682 37.58 27.77 47.49
C LEU A 682 38.37 26.46 47.61
N HIS A 683 37.71 25.33 47.42
CA HIS A 683 38.40 24.06 47.19
C HIS A 683 39.01 24.05 45.77
N PRO A 684 40.26 23.59 45.59
CA PRO A 684 40.87 23.55 44.27
C PRO A 684 40.19 22.51 43.36
N VAL A 685 39.94 22.92 42.12
CA VAL A 685 39.48 22.05 41.03
C VAL A 685 40.65 21.13 40.61
N LEU A 686 40.44 19.82 40.68
CA LEU A 686 41.41 18.80 40.27
C LEU A 686 41.66 18.82 38.75
N ASP A 687 42.90 18.51 38.37
CA ASP A 687 43.42 18.54 37.01
C ASP A 687 42.84 17.43 36.10
N LYS A 688 42.67 17.76 34.80
CA LYS A 688 41.99 17.00 33.75
C LYS A 688 42.71 15.70 33.33
N THR A 689 43.83 15.36 33.95
CA THR A 689 44.64 14.17 33.67
C THR A 689 44.25 12.94 34.48
N LEU A 690 43.25 13.04 35.38
CA LEU A 690 42.75 11.95 36.23
C LEU A 690 41.40 11.35 35.77
N TRP A 691 41.04 11.48 34.49
CA TRP A 691 39.74 11.05 33.95
C TRP A 691 39.77 9.82 33.05
N ASN A 692 40.81 8.96 33.16
CA ASN A 692 40.78 7.61 32.59
C ASN A 692 41.25 6.58 33.62
N GLU A 693 40.32 5.66 33.94
CA GLU A 693 40.47 4.31 34.49
C GLU A 693 41.22 4.18 35.84
N SER A 694 40.70 3.55 36.89
CA SER A 694 39.84 2.36 36.93
C SER A 694 39.43 2.08 38.39
N SER A 695 38.31 1.38 38.52
CA SER A 695 38.01 0.53 39.67
C SER A 695 39.15 -0.47 39.92
N VAL A 696 39.62 -0.51 41.17
CA VAL A 696 39.85 -1.73 41.97
C VAL A 696 40.57 -2.91 41.26
N ASN A 697 41.88 -3.03 41.47
CA ASN A 697 42.55 -4.12 42.21
C ASN A 697 44.04 -4.19 41.87
N GLY A 698 44.87 -4.36 42.91
CA GLY A 698 46.32 -4.36 42.79
C GLY A 698 46.92 -5.72 42.40
N ALA A 699 48.10 -5.66 41.80
CA ALA A 699 49.27 -6.51 42.08
C ALA A 699 50.46 -6.08 41.22
N ASN A 700 51.61 -5.95 41.87
CA ASN A 700 53.01 -6.08 41.40
C ASN A 700 53.28 -6.32 39.90
N LEU A 701 54.19 -5.54 39.29
CA LEU A 701 55.54 -5.98 38.85
C LEU A 701 56.25 -4.98 37.91
N ALA A 702 57.51 -4.70 38.26
CA ALA A 702 58.72 -4.48 37.46
C ALA A 702 58.71 -3.74 36.09
N VAL A 703 59.40 -2.59 36.09
CA VAL A 703 60.56 -2.17 35.25
C VAL A 703 60.81 -2.91 33.91
N GLU A 704 60.86 -2.18 32.79
CA GLU A 704 62.02 -1.99 31.88
C GLU A 704 61.65 -1.40 30.51
N ALA A 705 62.16 -0.18 30.26
CA ALA A 705 62.95 0.26 29.10
C ALA A 705 62.67 -0.28 27.67
N PHE A 706 62.52 0.63 26.69
CA PHE A 706 63.56 0.90 25.67
C PHE A 706 63.16 2.03 24.69
N ILE A 707 64.14 2.91 24.42
CA ILE A 707 64.13 3.94 23.37
C ILE A 707 64.59 3.32 22.04
N ARG A 708 63.95 3.66 20.92
CA ARG A 708 64.59 3.75 19.59
C ARG A 708 63.77 4.64 18.64
N GLY A 709 64.37 5.73 18.17
CA GLY A 709 63.86 6.55 17.08
C GLY A 709 64.41 6.15 15.71
N LYS A 710 64.00 6.87 14.66
CA LYS A 710 64.83 7.28 13.50
C LYS A 710 64.05 8.16 12.49
N ASN A 711 64.68 9.29 12.13
CA ASN A 711 64.87 9.94 10.80
C ASN A 711 63.61 10.22 9.92
N GLY A 712 63.24 11.45 9.52
CA GLY A 712 63.95 12.51 8.75
C GLY A 712 63.75 12.32 7.21
N PRO A 713 63.86 13.32 6.29
CA PRO A 713 64.02 14.79 6.42
C PRO A 713 63.33 15.68 5.30
N GLN A 714 63.54 17.02 5.38
CA GLN A 714 63.61 18.06 4.29
C GLN A 714 62.32 18.49 3.52
N ALA A 715 62.12 19.74 3.03
CA ALA A 715 62.84 21.02 3.02
C ALA A 715 61.96 22.20 2.48
N ARG A 716 62.26 23.44 2.91
CA ARG A 716 62.25 24.78 2.21
C ARG A 716 61.02 25.22 1.38
N GLY A 717 60.50 26.45 1.39
CA GLY A 717 60.88 27.74 1.99
C GLY A 717 60.23 28.93 1.22
N ARG A 718 60.27 30.12 1.85
CA ARG A 718 59.90 31.50 1.39
C ARG A 718 58.42 31.94 1.54
N SER A 719 58.08 33.16 1.97
CA SER A 719 58.82 34.26 2.63
C SER A 719 57.84 35.36 3.08
N SER A 720 58.00 35.81 4.33
CA SER A 720 57.89 37.20 4.84
C SER A 720 56.74 38.12 4.40
N CYS A 721 55.87 38.43 5.37
CA CYS A 721 55.68 39.82 5.81
C CYS A 721 55.73 39.85 7.33
N THR A 722 56.56 40.75 7.88
CA THR A 722 57.02 40.75 9.28
C THR A 722 56.57 42.04 9.96
N ARG A 723 56.25 41.94 11.27
CA ARG A 723 56.13 43.02 12.28
C ARG A 723 54.89 43.92 12.09
N VAL A 724 54.07 44.20 13.11
CA VAL A 724 54.38 44.79 14.43
C VAL A 724 53.32 44.34 15.48
N TYR A 725 53.69 44.35 16.76
CA TYR A 725 52.87 44.13 17.99
C TYR A 725 52.79 42.70 18.55
N LYS A 726 53.96 42.15 18.91
CA LYS A 726 54.13 41.46 20.21
C LYS A 726 54.66 42.52 21.18
N ASP A 727 53.86 42.88 22.17
CA ASP A 727 54.28 43.27 23.54
C ASP A 727 53.09 43.86 24.28
N LYS A 728 52.51 43.05 25.18
CA LYS A 728 51.75 43.39 26.41
C LYS A 728 50.78 42.26 26.76
N LEU A 729 51.34 41.12 27.16
CA LEU A 729 50.58 40.14 27.93
C LEU A 729 51.48 39.38 28.89
N TYR A 730 52.20 40.11 29.74
CA TYR A 730 52.82 39.60 30.97
C TYR A 730 53.03 40.80 31.91
N LEU A 731 52.81 40.57 33.21
CA LEU A 731 52.80 41.51 34.35
C LEU A 731 51.48 42.25 34.62
N GLN A 732 50.64 41.67 35.47
CA GLN A 732 50.44 42.15 36.86
C GLN A 732 49.36 41.29 37.56
N LEU A 733 49.82 40.27 38.27
CA LEU A 733 49.09 39.61 39.37
C LEU A 733 50.09 39.45 40.52
N ARG A 734 50.19 40.48 41.36
CA ARG A 734 50.67 40.42 42.75
C ARG A 734 50.37 41.76 43.43
N VAL A 735 49.79 41.66 44.64
CA VAL A 735 49.42 42.73 45.60
C VAL A 735 48.15 43.48 45.14
N VAL A 736 46.97 43.38 45.75
CA VAL A 736 46.51 43.28 47.16
C VAL A 736 45.30 42.35 47.27
#